data_AF-A0A9E2FCL5-F1
#
_entry.id   AF-A0A9E2FCL5-F1
#
_cell.length_a   1.000
_cell.length_b   1.000
_cell.length_c   1.000
_cell.angle_alpha   90.00
_cell.angle_beta   90.00
_cell.angle_gamma   90.00
#
_symmetry.space_group_name_H-M   'P 1'
#
loop_
_entity.id
_entity.type
_entity.pdbx_description
1 polymer ?
#
loop_
_entity_poly.entity_id
_entity_poly.type
_entity_poly.pdbx_seq_one_letter_code
_entity_poly.pdbx_strand_id
1 'polypeptide(L)'
;MSNDRIKGFIHSQFHTFYAGALAGMDAGIIEVLIISGFGSKPANLSGFLFAVLAYGLLGGALGKMLNVTLRIIPMHSEKKNSKRELGAFIYAATFAFILFLIFFFRAFRDFHAERVRYVEPTGLLTIAILGVAALVIFFVLRLLLAKSLKGALGFFTNPAGFTVTTVVVIVIGLVLNVFLADDTEMVKTHFSPDQQAEIAEKPSVLLIMVDTLRPDHLGCLGQDKGAATPNIDALARDAVLFKTMYAQATHTKPSTAALLTSRYPTEHRAIHKTDALPPSVTTAAEIFADAGYYCGGIVTNINLAPVYNFQQGFHEYTYLPPKFLFGANEAASRLVIYGVMRLAWMKISDNKVVYHFYRSGETVNGYVNDFFDRNKDKSFFFFLHYMDPHDPFFEHPYSGKGYARASMPNPDPKFVEPFEDFYRQEIEYLDQWIGELVKRLKSEGLYDKTVIVFTSDHGEEFYEHGGWWHGATLHEEQVRVPLLIKKQNSLDAELISESLTMSIDVVPTLLGLTDLDIPAKMRGRDLFGPPPSEDFIPEVFSEADHEGNVVQILRIGPWKYIQTNPDNPRGRPPEQLFYVPDDPWEKNNLVNAETDKVEELKLLLRAKYQDLMSTAEQGSTQEMDQATQERLRALGYTQ
;
A
#
# COMPACT_ATOMS: atom_id res chain seq x y z
N MET A 1 35.09 13.62 -43.07
CA MET A 1 33.95 14.57 -43.20
C MET A 1 34.50 15.99 -43.12
N SER A 2 34.06 16.93 -43.97
CA SER A 2 34.48 18.34 -43.87
C SER A 2 33.95 19.00 -42.59
N ASN A 3 34.65 20.03 -42.08
CA ASN A 3 34.25 20.79 -40.88
C ASN A 3 32.79 21.30 -40.96
N ASP A 4 32.33 21.64 -42.17
CA ASP A 4 30.95 22.10 -42.40
C ASP A 4 29.91 20.99 -42.28
N ARG A 5 30.25 19.74 -42.65
CA ARG A 5 29.36 18.59 -42.43
C ARG A 5 29.22 18.25 -40.94
N ILE A 6 30.30 18.40 -40.18
CA ILE A 6 30.29 18.17 -38.72
C ILE A 6 29.45 19.26 -38.03
N LYS A 7 29.65 20.53 -38.38
CA LYS A 7 28.82 21.65 -37.87
C LYS A 7 27.34 21.49 -38.23
N GLY A 8 27.05 21.09 -39.47
CA GLY A 8 25.68 20.81 -39.93
C GLY A 8 25.02 19.64 -39.18
N PHE A 9 25.78 18.59 -38.87
CA PHE A 9 25.33 17.46 -38.06
C PHE A 9 25.02 17.87 -36.62
N ILE A 10 25.96 18.54 -35.95
CA ILE A 10 25.79 19.01 -34.56
C ILE A 10 24.56 19.91 -34.45
N HIS A 11 24.43 20.88 -35.35
CA HIS A 11 23.29 21.80 -35.35
C HIS A 11 21.96 21.10 -35.62
N SER A 12 21.95 20.05 -36.45
CA SER A 12 20.77 19.21 -36.66
C SER A 12 20.43 18.39 -35.41
N GLN A 13 21.41 17.87 -34.67
CA GLN A 13 21.18 17.16 -33.40
C GLN A 13 20.51 18.07 -32.36
N PHE A 14 20.92 19.33 -32.28
CA PHE A 14 20.24 20.32 -31.42
C PHE A 14 18.78 20.54 -31.84
N HIS A 15 18.54 20.83 -33.13
CA HIS A 15 17.19 21.10 -33.63
C HIS A 15 16.22 19.91 -33.44
N THR A 16 16.74 18.69 -33.51
CA THR A 16 15.95 17.46 -33.41
C THR A 16 15.72 17.02 -31.97
N PHE A 17 16.70 17.25 -31.08
CA PHE A 17 16.47 17.21 -29.63
C PHE A 17 15.34 18.15 -29.22
N TYR A 18 15.35 19.38 -29.71
CA TYR A 18 14.34 20.37 -29.35
C TYR A 18 12.94 20.02 -29.84
N ALA A 19 12.82 19.58 -31.10
CA ALA A 19 11.56 19.08 -31.64
C ALA A 19 11.03 17.87 -30.84
N GLY A 20 11.92 16.95 -30.47
CA GLY A 20 11.56 15.83 -29.61
C GLY A 20 11.14 16.28 -28.21
N ALA A 21 11.82 17.26 -27.62
CA ALA A 21 11.54 17.71 -26.26
C ALA A 21 10.16 18.39 -26.15
N LEU A 22 9.80 19.23 -27.11
CA LEU A 22 8.44 19.80 -27.18
C LEU A 22 7.38 18.71 -27.29
N ALA A 23 7.60 17.72 -28.18
CA ALA A 23 6.71 16.59 -28.33
C ALA A 23 6.55 15.80 -27.02
N GLY A 24 7.64 15.64 -26.28
CA GLY A 24 7.59 15.09 -24.93
C GLY A 24 6.71 15.92 -24.00
N MET A 25 7.02 17.21 -23.85
CA MET A 25 6.29 18.12 -22.97
C MET A 25 4.78 18.10 -23.25
N ASP A 26 4.38 18.19 -24.53
CA ASP A 26 2.97 18.19 -24.92
C ASP A 26 2.29 16.86 -24.59
N ALA A 27 2.97 15.73 -24.80
CA ALA A 27 2.43 14.43 -24.42
C ALA A 27 2.28 14.29 -22.89
N GLY A 28 3.24 14.81 -22.12
CA GLY A 28 3.16 14.84 -20.65
C GLY A 28 2.01 15.72 -20.14
N ILE A 29 1.79 16.89 -20.74
CA ILE A 29 0.65 17.75 -20.43
C ILE A 29 -0.67 17.03 -20.70
N ILE A 30 -0.79 16.33 -21.84
CA ILE A 30 -1.97 15.55 -22.18
C ILE A 30 -2.22 14.45 -21.15
N GLU A 31 -1.18 13.72 -20.73
CA GLU A 31 -1.34 12.68 -19.71
C GLU A 31 -1.81 13.28 -18.37
N VAL A 32 -1.24 14.41 -17.93
CA VAL A 32 -1.69 15.11 -16.71
C VAL A 32 -3.14 15.55 -16.81
N LEU A 33 -3.56 16.06 -17.97
CA LEU A 33 -4.96 16.45 -18.21
C LEU A 33 -5.90 15.24 -18.21
N ILE A 34 -5.47 14.09 -18.76
CA ILE A 34 -6.22 12.83 -18.68
C ILE A 34 -6.35 12.39 -17.22
N ILE A 35 -5.25 12.37 -16.46
CA ILE A 35 -5.25 11.99 -15.04
C ILE A 35 -6.16 12.91 -14.22
N SER A 36 -6.17 14.21 -14.52
CA SER A 36 -7.00 15.21 -13.83
C SER A 36 -8.46 15.20 -14.25
N GLY A 37 -8.75 14.89 -15.53
CA GLY A 37 -10.10 14.88 -16.08
C GLY A 37 -10.91 13.63 -15.73
N PHE A 38 -10.23 12.53 -15.38
CA PHE A 38 -10.85 11.28 -14.89
C PHE A 38 -10.70 11.10 -13.36
N GLY A 39 -10.03 12.01 -12.66
CA GLY A 39 -9.79 11.92 -11.21
C GLY A 39 -10.56 12.98 -10.40
N SER A 40 -10.88 12.67 -9.15
CA SER A 40 -11.62 13.54 -8.22
C SER A 40 -10.78 14.67 -7.59
N LYS A 41 -9.53 14.90 -8.03
CA LYS A 41 -8.67 16.02 -7.59
C LYS A 41 -7.90 16.65 -8.77
N PRO A 42 -7.75 17.98 -8.82
CA PRO A 42 -6.97 18.65 -9.85
C PRO A 42 -5.48 18.27 -9.74
N ALA A 43 -4.78 18.15 -10.88
CA ALA A 43 -3.32 18.02 -10.87
C ALA A 43 -2.67 19.15 -10.05
N ASN A 44 -1.87 18.77 -9.06
CA ASN A 44 -1.06 19.73 -8.35
C ASN A 44 0.06 20.26 -9.27
N LEU A 45 0.45 21.53 -9.09
CA LEU A 45 1.42 22.22 -9.95
C LEU A 45 2.74 21.44 -10.08
N SER A 46 3.18 20.83 -8.99
CA SER A 46 4.35 19.95 -8.92
C SER A 46 4.29 18.74 -9.85
N GLY A 47 3.16 18.01 -9.91
CA GLY A 47 3.00 16.84 -10.79
C GLY A 47 2.97 17.25 -12.27
N PHE A 48 2.33 18.39 -12.56
CA PHE A 48 2.36 19.00 -13.89
C PHE A 48 3.79 19.36 -14.33
N LEU A 49 4.55 20.04 -13.47
CA LEU A 49 5.93 20.42 -13.75
C LEU A 49 6.82 19.18 -13.94
N PHE A 50 6.67 18.15 -13.10
CA PHE A 50 7.39 16.89 -13.27
C PHE A 50 7.11 16.25 -14.63
N ALA A 51 5.84 16.18 -15.05
CA ALA A 51 5.46 15.62 -16.34
C ALA A 51 6.14 16.36 -17.51
N VAL A 52 6.05 17.69 -17.51
CA VAL A 52 6.67 18.54 -18.55
C VAL A 52 8.17 18.29 -18.64
N LEU A 53 8.85 18.24 -17.51
CA LEU A 53 10.31 18.04 -17.46
C LEU A 53 10.71 16.63 -17.89
N ALA A 54 10.10 15.60 -17.28
CA ALA A 54 10.46 14.21 -17.51
C ALA A 54 10.17 13.79 -18.95
N TYR A 55 8.97 14.08 -19.45
CA TYR A 55 8.64 13.79 -20.84
C TYR A 55 9.43 14.66 -21.82
N GLY A 56 9.69 15.92 -21.50
CA GLY A 56 10.53 16.78 -22.32
C GLY A 56 11.95 16.23 -22.51
N LEU A 57 12.57 15.72 -21.44
CA LEU A 57 13.89 15.08 -21.53
C LEU A 57 13.86 13.80 -22.37
N LEU A 58 12.86 12.93 -22.14
CA LEU A 58 12.68 11.70 -22.91
C LEU A 58 12.47 12.01 -24.40
N GLY A 59 11.56 12.93 -24.69
CA GLY A 59 11.24 13.33 -26.05
C GLY A 59 12.47 13.89 -26.76
N GLY A 60 13.28 14.69 -26.07
CA GLY A 60 14.51 15.21 -26.64
C GLY A 60 15.52 14.12 -26.98
N ALA A 61 15.70 13.14 -26.09
CA ALA A 61 16.56 11.99 -26.35
C ALA A 61 16.09 11.17 -27.57
N LEU A 62 14.78 10.90 -27.66
CA LEU A 62 14.16 10.23 -28.81
C LEU A 62 14.35 11.02 -30.10
N GLY A 63 14.22 12.35 -30.05
CA GLY A 63 14.42 13.21 -31.20
C GLY A 63 15.84 13.13 -31.77
N LYS A 64 16.87 13.09 -30.90
CA LYS A 64 18.27 12.84 -31.31
C LYS A 64 18.43 11.45 -31.93
N MET A 65 17.90 10.42 -31.26
CA MET A 65 17.99 9.04 -31.73
C MET A 65 17.36 8.89 -33.12
N LEU A 66 16.16 9.43 -33.31
CA LEU A 66 15.44 9.38 -34.58
C LEU A 66 16.21 10.11 -35.70
N ASN A 67 16.85 11.24 -35.40
CA ASN A 67 17.71 11.94 -36.38
C ASN A 67 18.92 11.11 -36.79
N VAL A 68 19.54 10.36 -35.87
CA VAL A 68 20.63 9.43 -36.21
C VAL A 68 20.11 8.29 -37.10
N THR A 69 18.99 7.66 -36.73
CA THR A 69 18.38 6.56 -37.47
C THR A 69 17.98 6.96 -38.90
N LEU A 70 17.33 8.12 -39.06
CA LEU A 70 16.90 8.63 -40.37
C LEU A 70 18.06 8.89 -41.34
N ARG A 71 19.27 9.10 -40.82
CA ARG A 71 20.48 9.30 -41.64
C ARG A 71 21.16 7.99 -42.04
N ILE A 72 20.87 6.90 -41.32
CA ILE A 72 21.37 5.54 -41.63
C ILE A 72 20.47 4.86 -42.67
N ILE A 73 19.16 5.13 -42.64
CA ILE A 73 18.21 4.57 -43.59
C ILE A 73 18.31 5.32 -44.95
N PRO A 74 18.60 4.66 -46.07
CA PRO A 74 18.77 5.29 -47.40
C PRO A 74 17.52 6.03 -47.94
N MET A 75 16.38 5.94 -47.25
CA MET A 75 15.12 6.57 -47.65
C MET A 75 15.07 8.09 -47.42
N HIS A 76 16.04 8.69 -46.70
CA HIS A 76 16.08 10.13 -46.46
C HIS A 76 17.29 10.79 -47.14
N SER A 77 17.15 11.04 -48.45
CA SER A 77 18.11 11.84 -49.22
C SER A 77 18.24 13.24 -48.61
N GLU A 78 19.46 13.62 -48.21
CA GLU A 78 19.84 14.93 -47.62
C GLU A 78 19.43 16.14 -48.49
N LYS A 79 18.96 15.94 -49.72
CA LYS A 79 18.71 17.01 -50.70
C LYS A 79 17.32 17.64 -50.71
N LYS A 80 16.32 17.15 -49.96
CA LYS A 80 14.92 17.58 -50.18
C LYS A 80 14.16 18.26 -49.03
N ASN A 81 14.58 18.12 -47.78
CA ASN A 81 13.81 18.65 -46.65
C ASN A 81 14.54 19.80 -45.94
N SER A 82 13.86 20.93 -45.77
CA SER A 82 14.32 22.05 -44.95
C SER A 82 14.45 21.62 -43.47
N LYS A 83 15.32 22.29 -42.70
CA LYS A 83 15.49 22.02 -41.26
C LYS A 83 14.15 22.03 -40.50
N ARG A 84 13.20 22.86 -40.95
CA ARG A 84 11.85 22.97 -40.37
C ARG A 84 11.01 21.72 -40.61
N GLU A 85 11.06 21.13 -41.80
CA GLU A 85 10.34 19.89 -42.13
C GLU A 85 10.89 18.69 -41.37
N LEU A 86 12.22 18.63 -41.21
CA LEU A 86 12.86 17.61 -40.37
C LEU A 86 12.46 17.74 -38.90
N GLY A 87 12.44 18.96 -38.37
CA GLY A 87 11.96 19.23 -37.01
C GLY A 87 10.48 18.86 -36.82
N ALA A 88 9.60 19.25 -37.74
CA ALA A 88 8.18 18.91 -37.66
C ALA A 88 7.93 17.40 -37.75
N PHE A 89 8.68 16.68 -38.60
CA PHE A 89 8.61 15.23 -38.66
C PHE A 89 9.03 14.58 -37.34
N ILE A 90 10.15 15.02 -36.76
CA ILE A 90 10.67 14.47 -35.51
C ILE A 90 9.75 14.79 -34.33
N TYR A 91 9.21 16.01 -34.25
CA TYR A 91 8.18 16.34 -33.27
C TYR A 91 6.98 15.39 -33.40
N ALA A 92 6.39 15.26 -34.59
CA ALA A 92 5.21 14.42 -34.79
C ALA A 92 5.48 12.94 -34.49
N ALA A 93 6.64 12.42 -34.90
CA ALA A 93 7.02 11.03 -34.67
C ALA A 93 7.27 10.76 -33.19
N THR A 94 8.00 11.64 -32.50
CA THR A 94 8.24 11.53 -31.05
C THR A 94 6.92 11.66 -30.27
N PHE A 95 6.06 12.61 -30.62
CA PHE A 95 4.78 12.84 -29.96
C PHE A 95 3.86 11.63 -30.10
N ALA A 96 3.71 11.12 -31.33
CA ALA A 96 2.90 9.94 -31.61
C ALA A 96 3.46 8.70 -30.90
N PHE A 97 4.78 8.53 -30.86
CA PHE A 97 5.42 7.41 -30.16
C PHE A 97 5.22 7.47 -28.65
N ILE A 98 5.40 8.64 -28.02
CA ILE A 98 5.19 8.81 -26.58
C ILE A 98 3.72 8.62 -26.22
N LEU A 99 2.79 9.20 -26.99
CA LEU A 99 1.35 8.97 -26.78
C LEU A 99 0.97 7.51 -26.98
N PHE A 100 1.53 6.83 -27.97
CA PHE A 100 1.37 5.39 -28.14
C PHE A 100 1.87 4.64 -26.93
N LEU A 101 3.03 4.97 -26.37
CA LEU A 101 3.54 4.33 -25.15
C LEU A 101 2.65 4.61 -23.95
N ILE A 102 2.23 5.86 -23.72
CA ILE A 102 1.29 6.21 -22.65
C ILE A 102 0.02 5.39 -22.81
N PHE A 103 -0.58 5.37 -24.00
CA PHE A 103 -1.79 4.62 -24.26
C PHE A 103 -1.57 3.11 -24.15
N PHE A 104 -0.48 2.57 -24.69
CA PHE A 104 -0.16 1.14 -24.64
C PHE A 104 0.08 0.69 -23.21
N PHE A 105 0.85 1.43 -22.42
CA PHE A 105 1.07 1.12 -21.01
C PHE A 105 -0.22 1.27 -20.21
N ARG A 106 -1.00 2.34 -20.41
CA ARG A 106 -2.29 2.50 -19.74
C ARG A 106 -3.27 1.41 -20.15
N ALA A 107 -3.39 1.11 -21.44
CA ALA A 107 -4.22 0.03 -21.94
C ALA A 107 -3.77 -1.32 -21.40
N PHE A 108 -2.48 -1.67 -21.49
CA PHE A 108 -1.95 -2.93 -20.94
C PHE A 108 -2.16 -3.03 -19.43
N ARG A 109 -1.89 -1.95 -18.70
CA ARG A 109 -2.07 -1.84 -17.26
C ARG A 109 -3.55 -1.97 -16.86
N ASP A 110 -4.43 -1.22 -17.52
CA ASP A 110 -5.86 -1.17 -17.23
C ASP A 110 -6.57 -2.45 -17.74
N PHE A 111 -6.00 -3.14 -18.73
CA PHE A 111 -6.43 -4.44 -19.28
C PHE A 111 -6.05 -5.62 -18.38
N HIS A 112 -4.89 -5.56 -17.71
CA HIS A 112 -4.47 -6.61 -16.75
C HIS A 112 -4.99 -6.37 -15.33
N ALA A 113 -5.41 -5.15 -14.97
CA ALA A 113 -5.93 -4.81 -13.65
C ALA A 113 -7.43 -5.15 -13.44
N GLU A 114 -7.97 -6.14 -14.16
CA GLU A 114 -9.34 -6.69 -14.01
C GLU A 114 -10.51 -5.69 -13.91
N ARG A 115 -10.39 -4.45 -14.40
CA ARG A 115 -11.53 -3.50 -14.46
C ARG A 115 -12.46 -3.71 -15.65
N VAL A 116 -12.22 -4.71 -16.50
CA VAL A 116 -13.11 -5.07 -17.61
C VAL A 116 -13.22 -6.59 -17.72
N ARG A 117 -14.35 -7.17 -17.30
CA ARG A 117 -14.72 -8.54 -17.68
C ARG A 117 -14.97 -8.57 -19.20
N TYR A 118 -14.31 -9.51 -19.87
CA TYR A 118 -14.14 -9.72 -21.31
C TYR A 118 -15.45 -9.93 -22.12
N VAL A 119 -15.38 -9.83 -23.48
CA VAL A 119 -16.01 -10.72 -24.52
C VAL A 119 -16.49 -10.01 -25.82
N GLU A 120 -16.55 -8.68 -25.92
CA GLU A 120 -17.06 -8.05 -27.17
C GLU A 120 -15.98 -7.63 -28.20
N PRO A 121 -16.25 -7.78 -29.53
CA PRO A 121 -15.41 -7.24 -30.63
C PRO A 121 -15.10 -5.73 -30.52
N THR A 122 -15.86 -5.01 -29.70
CA THR A 122 -15.78 -3.58 -29.45
C THR A 122 -14.49 -3.17 -28.74
N GLY A 123 -13.90 -4.01 -27.87
CA GLY A 123 -12.65 -3.69 -27.17
C GLY A 123 -11.42 -3.67 -28.08
N LEU A 124 -11.29 -4.69 -28.94
CA LEU A 124 -10.26 -4.75 -29.98
C LEU A 124 -10.46 -3.64 -31.03
N LEU A 125 -11.72 -3.32 -31.35
CA LEU A 125 -12.07 -2.24 -32.26
C LEU A 125 -11.71 -0.86 -31.68
N THR A 126 -11.88 -0.62 -30.39
CA THR A 126 -11.46 0.64 -29.73
C THR A 126 -9.95 0.80 -29.76
N ILE A 127 -9.18 -0.26 -29.50
CA ILE A 127 -7.71 -0.23 -29.59
C ILE A 127 -7.26 0.05 -31.04
N ALA A 128 -7.89 -0.60 -32.03
CA ALA A 128 -7.62 -0.36 -33.44
C ALA A 128 -8.02 1.07 -33.88
N ILE A 129 -9.17 1.57 -33.44
CA ILE A 129 -9.65 2.94 -33.71
C ILE A 129 -8.70 3.97 -33.10
N LEU A 130 -8.20 3.76 -31.88
CA LEU A 130 -7.30 4.69 -31.21
C LEU A 130 -5.89 4.66 -31.81
N GLY A 131 -5.39 3.48 -32.22
CA GLY A 131 -4.15 3.36 -32.99
C GLY A 131 -4.24 4.04 -34.35
N VAL A 132 -5.36 3.88 -35.06
CA VAL A 132 -5.64 4.56 -36.33
C VAL A 132 -5.84 6.07 -36.11
N ALA A 133 -6.51 6.49 -35.04
CA ALA A 133 -6.69 7.91 -34.70
C ALA A 133 -5.34 8.57 -34.40
N ALA A 134 -4.42 7.90 -33.69
CA ALA A 134 -3.07 8.40 -33.47
C ALA A 134 -2.28 8.54 -34.79
N LEU A 135 -2.41 7.58 -35.71
CA LEU A 135 -1.81 7.65 -37.05
C LEU A 135 -2.42 8.75 -37.93
N VAL A 136 -3.73 8.98 -37.81
CA VAL A 136 -4.45 10.05 -38.53
C VAL A 136 -4.08 11.42 -37.95
N ILE A 137 -4.02 11.56 -36.62
CA ILE A 137 -3.54 12.78 -35.94
C ILE A 137 -2.10 13.07 -36.35
N PHE A 138 -1.24 12.06 -36.40
CA PHE A 138 0.13 12.17 -36.92
C PHE A 138 0.16 12.72 -38.36
N PHE A 139 -0.69 12.20 -39.26
CA PHE A 139 -0.75 12.66 -40.65
C PHE A 139 -1.35 14.07 -40.81
N VAL A 140 -2.37 14.41 -40.01
CA VAL A 140 -3.05 15.71 -40.04
C VAL A 140 -2.16 16.80 -39.45
N LEU A 141 -1.49 16.55 -38.31
CA LEU A 141 -0.54 17.49 -37.74
C LEU A 141 0.65 17.74 -38.67
N ARG A 142 1.14 16.70 -39.36
CA ARG A 142 2.16 16.83 -40.41
C ARG A 142 1.73 17.77 -41.55
N LEU A 143 0.46 17.73 -41.95
CA LEU A 143 -0.09 18.57 -43.02
C LEU A 143 -0.38 20.01 -42.58
N LEU A 144 -0.82 20.21 -41.33
CA LEU A 144 -1.14 21.54 -40.78
C LEU A 144 0.12 22.33 -40.42
N LEU A 145 1.13 21.69 -39.80
CA LEU A 145 2.40 22.33 -39.45
C LEU A 145 3.25 22.68 -40.68
N ALA A 146 3.10 21.93 -41.78
CA ALA A 146 3.72 22.26 -43.07
C ALA A 146 3.19 23.57 -43.68
N LYS A 147 2.00 24.04 -43.26
CA LYS A 147 1.34 25.23 -43.83
C LYS A 147 1.37 26.49 -42.96
N SER A 148 1.42 26.41 -41.61
CA SER A 148 1.06 27.56 -40.75
C SER A 148 2.22 28.36 -40.10
N LEU A 149 3.46 27.86 -40.04
CA LEU A 149 4.54 28.52 -39.28
C LEU A 149 5.34 29.55 -40.09
N LYS A 150 4.65 30.59 -40.60
CA LYS A 150 5.25 31.70 -41.37
C LYS A 150 5.29 33.07 -40.65
N GLY A 151 5.09 33.15 -39.33
CA GLY A 151 5.16 34.44 -38.60
C GLY A 151 5.32 34.35 -37.08
N ALA A 152 5.58 35.52 -36.48
CA ALA A 152 5.71 35.95 -35.06
C ALA A 152 6.47 35.04 -34.05
N LEU A 153 6.41 33.71 -34.17
CA LEU A 153 7.16 32.74 -33.35
C LEU A 153 8.62 32.51 -33.83
N GLY A 154 9.18 33.41 -34.66
CA GLY A 154 10.55 33.30 -35.17
C GLY A 154 11.62 33.24 -34.07
N PHE A 155 11.34 33.86 -32.92
CA PHE A 155 12.21 33.84 -31.74
C PHE A 155 12.16 32.50 -31.00
N PHE A 156 10.97 31.93 -30.83
CA PHE A 156 10.77 30.60 -30.22
C PHE A 156 11.20 29.44 -31.13
N THR A 157 11.37 29.69 -32.42
CA THR A 157 11.81 28.68 -33.41
C THR A 157 13.29 28.82 -33.79
N ASN A 158 13.99 29.84 -33.29
CA ASN A 158 15.44 29.99 -33.46
C ASN A 158 16.18 29.25 -32.32
N PRO A 159 17.20 28.41 -32.64
CA PRO A 159 17.98 27.66 -31.65
C PRO A 159 18.41 28.44 -30.40
N ALA A 160 18.75 29.73 -30.52
CA ALA A 160 19.21 30.54 -29.38
C ALA A 160 18.08 30.91 -28.41
N GLY A 161 16.96 31.45 -28.92
CA GLY A 161 15.79 31.79 -28.10
C GLY A 161 15.17 30.54 -27.47
N PHE A 162 15.11 29.45 -28.23
CA PHE A 162 14.60 28.16 -27.76
C PHE A 162 15.46 27.53 -26.66
N THR A 163 16.79 27.59 -26.76
CA THR A 163 17.71 27.07 -25.73
C THR A 163 17.56 27.87 -24.44
N VAL A 164 17.49 29.19 -24.51
CA VAL A 164 17.32 30.06 -23.34
C VAL A 164 15.98 29.79 -22.66
N THR A 165 14.87 29.75 -23.40
CA THR A 165 13.55 29.46 -22.81
C THR A 165 13.47 28.06 -22.22
N THR A 166 14.05 27.04 -22.87
CA THR A 166 14.05 25.66 -22.36
C THR A 166 14.92 25.50 -21.12
N VAL A 167 16.13 26.08 -21.09
CA VAL A 167 16.99 26.07 -19.90
C VAL A 167 16.34 26.86 -18.77
N VAL A 168 15.71 28.00 -19.06
CA VAL A 168 14.99 28.78 -18.06
C VAL A 168 13.78 28.00 -17.52
N VAL A 169 12.99 27.33 -18.36
CA VAL A 169 11.86 26.49 -17.91
C VAL A 169 12.33 25.26 -17.14
N ILE A 170 13.43 24.62 -17.55
CA ILE A 170 14.02 23.48 -16.84
C ILE A 170 14.59 23.89 -15.49
N VAL A 171 15.36 24.98 -15.44
CA VAL A 171 15.98 25.49 -14.21
C VAL A 171 14.91 26.06 -13.28
N ILE A 172 13.95 26.85 -13.78
CA ILE A 172 12.82 27.33 -12.98
C ILE A 172 11.97 26.15 -12.52
N GLY A 173 11.69 25.16 -13.37
CA GLY A 173 10.94 23.96 -13.00
C GLY A 173 11.65 23.10 -11.95
N LEU A 174 12.98 22.91 -12.06
CA LEU A 174 13.80 22.19 -11.08
C LEU A 174 13.92 22.95 -9.76
N VAL A 175 14.17 24.25 -9.82
CA VAL A 175 14.25 25.13 -8.64
C VAL A 175 12.87 25.19 -7.98
N LEU A 176 11.80 25.49 -8.71
CA LEU A 176 10.45 25.47 -8.16
C LEU A 176 10.02 24.08 -7.68
N ASN A 177 10.42 22.97 -8.30
CA ASN A 177 10.12 21.65 -7.75
C ASN A 177 10.89 21.41 -6.44
N VAL A 178 12.17 21.79 -6.35
CA VAL A 178 12.95 21.65 -5.11
C VAL A 178 12.47 22.60 -3.99
N PHE A 179 11.94 23.78 -4.34
CA PHE A 179 11.48 24.80 -3.38
C PHE A 179 9.97 24.81 -3.11
N LEU A 180 9.14 24.21 -3.99
CA LEU A 180 7.68 24.07 -3.83
C LEU A 180 7.24 22.62 -3.62
N ALA A 181 8.13 21.63 -3.80
CA ALA A 181 8.02 20.39 -3.03
C ALA A 181 8.35 20.77 -1.59
N ASP A 182 7.41 21.46 -0.93
CA ASP A 182 7.32 21.37 0.51
C ASP A 182 7.38 19.88 0.86
N ASP A 183 7.89 19.54 2.04
CA ASP A 183 7.78 18.23 2.70
C ASP A 183 6.31 17.73 2.86
N THR A 184 5.36 18.35 2.15
CA THR A 184 3.97 18.03 1.83
C THR A 184 3.78 16.68 1.14
N GLU A 185 4.18 15.60 1.81
CA GLU A 185 3.60 14.28 1.53
C GLU A 185 2.95 13.64 2.74
N MET A 186 2.70 14.40 3.80
CA MET A 186 1.66 13.99 4.74
C MET A 186 0.30 14.34 4.15
N VAL A 187 -0.50 13.34 3.81
CA VAL A 187 -1.95 13.54 3.72
C VAL A 187 -2.45 13.61 5.16
N LYS A 188 -2.29 14.78 5.80
CA LYS A 188 -2.97 15.07 7.06
C LYS A 188 -4.40 15.45 6.72
N THR A 189 -5.34 14.59 7.05
CA THR A 189 -6.73 15.01 7.13
C THR A 189 -6.97 15.51 8.55
N HIS A 190 -7.07 16.83 8.70
CA HIS A 190 -7.61 17.44 9.91
C HIS A 190 -9.12 17.50 9.74
N PHE A 191 -9.83 16.68 10.50
CA PHE A 191 -11.26 16.87 10.67
C PHE A 191 -11.44 17.71 11.92
N SER A 192 -12.16 18.82 11.77
CA SER A 192 -12.60 19.63 12.90
C SER A 192 -14.03 19.20 13.24
N PRO A 193 -14.25 18.27 14.18
CA PRO A 193 -15.51 18.31 14.90
C PRO A 193 -15.48 19.57 15.77
N ASP A 194 -16.58 20.31 15.80
CA ASP A 194 -16.82 21.52 16.61
C ASP A 194 -16.80 21.25 18.14
N GLN A 195 -16.10 20.21 18.60
CA GLN A 195 -16.00 19.83 20.01
C GLN A 195 -14.54 19.93 20.44
N GLN A 196 -14.26 20.95 21.26
CA GLN A 196 -13.04 20.98 22.06
C GLN A 196 -13.05 19.72 22.93
N ALA A 197 -12.11 18.80 22.70
CA ALA A 197 -11.89 17.68 23.58
C ALA A 197 -11.72 18.23 25.00
N GLU A 198 -12.67 17.94 25.88
CA GLU A 198 -12.52 18.25 27.30
C GLU A 198 -11.42 17.36 27.88
N ILE A 199 -10.67 17.90 28.85
CA ILE A 199 -9.68 17.12 29.60
C ILE A 199 -10.46 16.11 30.45
N ALA A 200 -10.73 14.93 29.90
CA ALA A 200 -11.36 13.86 30.63
C ALA A 200 -10.33 13.20 31.57
N GLU A 201 -10.73 12.82 32.78
CA GLU A 201 -9.92 12.04 33.74
C GLU A 201 -9.66 10.58 33.27
N LYS A 202 -10.05 10.23 32.03
CA LYS A 202 -10.04 8.86 31.50
C LYS A 202 -8.67 8.47 30.92
N PRO A 203 -8.28 7.18 31.02
CA PRO A 203 -7.02 6.71 30.44
C PRO A 203 -7.00 6.93 28.93
N SER A 204 -5.85 7.38 28.42
CA SER A 204 -5.58 7.37 26.98
C SER A 204 -5.45 5.94 26.48
N VAL A 205 -5.66 5.73 25.19
CA VAL A 205 -5.57 4.45 24.51
C VAL A 205 -4.56 4.56 23.37
N LEU A 206 -3.57 3.67 23.37
CA LEU A 206 -2.61 3.51 22.29
C LEU A 206 -2.75 2.09 21.71
N LEU A 207 -3.26 2.02 20.48
CA LEU A 207 -3.39 0.77 19.73
C LEU A 207 -2.24 0.68 18.73
N ILE A 208 -1.27 -0.18 19.03
CA ILE A 208 -0.10 -0.47 18.19
C ILE A 208 -0.40 -1.72 17.37
N MET A 209 -0.35 -1.58 16.05
CA MET A 209 -0.49 -2.67 15.10
C MET A 209 0.75 -2.75 14.21
N VAL A 210 1.29 -3.95 14.07
CA VAL A 210 2.46 -4.22 13.24
C VAL A 210 2.05 -5.10 12.08
N ASP A 211 2.30 -4.65 10.85
CA ASP A 211 1.97 -5.37 9.61
C ASP A 211 2.77 -6.69 9.54
N THR A 212 2.09 -7.82 9.30
CA THR A 212 2.64 -9.19 9.11
C THR A 212 3.40 -9.83 10.28
N LEU A 213 3.34 -9.28 11.49
CA LEU A 213 4.12 -9.76 12.63
C LEU A 213 3.61 -11.10 13.19
N ARG A 214 4.48 -12.11 13.09
CA ARG A 214 4.28 -13.46 13.59
C ARG A 214 4.60 -13.60 15.08
N PRO A 215 3.76 -14.30 15.86
CA PRO A 215 3.98 -14.49 17.30
C PRO A 215 5.20 -15.38 17.60
N ASP A 216 5.52 -16.34 16.73
CA ASP A 216 6.64 -17.25 16.87
C ASP A 216 8.03 -16.61 16.62
N HIS A 217 8.07 -15.32 16.31
CA HIS A 217 9.31 -14.54 16.25
C HIS A 217 9.54 -13.67 17.49
N LEU A 218 8.63 -13.65 18.46
CA LEU A 218 8.76 -12.83 19.68
C LEU A 218 9.29 -13.66 20.86
N GLY A 219 10.29 -13.12 21.58
CA GLY A 219 10.88 -13.79 22.74
C GLY A 219 9.86 -14.11 23.84
N CYS A 220 8.95 -13.19 24.14
CA CYS A 220 7.90 -13.38 25.13
C CYS A 220 6.87 -14.48 24.79
N LEU A 221 6.81 -14.93 23.53
CA LEU A 221 5.95 -16.04 23.08
C LEU A 221 6.73 -17.36 22.87
N GLY A 222 7.98 -17.40 23.33
CA GLY A 222 8.67 -18.64 23.70
C GLY A 222 9.36 -19.37 22.57
N GLN A 223 10.08 -18.67 21.69
CA GLN A 223 10.88 -19.32 20.63
C GLN A 223 12.36 -18.96 20.71
N ASP A 224 13.20 -19.96 21.01
CA ASP A 224 14.66 -19.85 21.13
C ASP A 224 15.38 -19.47 19.81
N LYS A 225 14.66 -19.51 18.67
CA LYS A 225 15.19 -19.20 17.32
C LYS A 225 14.55 -17.97 16.67
N GLY A 226 13.69 -17.24 17.39
CA GLY A 226 13.02 -16.03 16.92
C GLY A 226 13.92 -14.79 16.89
N ALA A 227 13.32 -13.63 16.68
CA ALA A 227 14.01 -12.33 16.76
C ALA A 227 14.36 -11.98 18.21
N ALA A 228 15.47 -11.27 18.40
CA ALA A 228 15.79 -10.69 19.70
C ALA A 228 14.90 -9.46 19.96
N THR A 229 13.87 -9.63 20.79
CA THR A 229 12.85 -8.58 21.06
C THR A 229 12.81 -8.09 22.51
N PRO A 230 13.93 -7.65 23.13
CA PRO A 230 13.97 -7.32 24.55
C PRO A 230 13.03 -6.18 24.96
N ASN A 231 12.68 -5.25 24.06
CA ASN A 231 11.80 -4.13 24.40
C ASN A 231 10.32 -4.54 24.35
N ILE A 232 9.91 -5.32 23.35
CA ILE A 232 8.57 -5.92 23.29
C ILE A 232 8.39 -6.90 24.45
N ASP A 233 9.41 -7.69 24.78
CA ASP A 233 9.37 -8.60 25.94
C ASP A 233 9.25 -7.83 27.26
N ALA A 234 9.91 -6.67 27.37
CA ALA A 234 9.74 -5.79 28.52
C ALA A 234 8.33 -5.19 28.60
N LEU A 235 7.71 -4.82 27.48
CA LEU A 235 6.31 -4.40 27.43
C LEU A 235 5.37 -5.55 27.84
N ALA A 236 5.67 -6.78 27.42
CA ALA A 236 4.88 -7.96 27.76
C ALA A 236 4.84 -8.22 29.28
N ARG A 237 5.93 -7.94 30.02
CA ARG A 237 5.95 -8.07 31.50
C ARG A 237 4.97 -7.13 32.21
N ASP A 238 4.74 -5.95 31.66
CA ASP A 238 3.78 -4.97 32.18
C ASP A 238 2.33 -5.24 31.72
N ALA A 239 2.16 -6.17 30.77
CA ALA A 239 0.91 -6.45 30.09
C ALA A 239 0.31 -7.81 30.47
N VAL A 240 -0.95 -8.02 30.06
CA VAL A 240 -1.51 -9.36 29.90
C VAL A 240 -1.13 -9.86 28.52
N LEU A 241 -0.37 -10.96 28.47
CA LEU A 241 0.01 -11.65 27.25
C LEU A 241 -1.04 -12.72 26.91
N PHE A 242 -1.61 -12.65 25.71
CA PHE A 242 -2.55 -13.65 25.21
C PHE A 242 -1.82 -14.62 24.29
N LYS A 243 -1.77 -15.90 24.67
CA LYS A 243 -1.00 -16.92 23.93
C LYS A 243 -1.58 -17.28 22.58
N THR A 244 -2.89 -17.12 22.41
CA THR A 244 -3.61 -17.54 21.20
C THR A 244 -4.61 -16.48 20.79
N MET A 245 -4.22 -15.71 19.78
CA MET A 245 -5.03 -14.66 19.17
C MET A 245 -5.10 -14.88 17.66
N TYR A 246 -6.30 -14.75 17.09
CA TYR A 246 -6.54 -14.94 15.66
C TYR A 246 -7.00 -13.66 14.97
N ALA A 247 -6.30 -13.28 13.90
CA ALA A 247 -6.73 -12.30 12.93
C ALA A 247 -7.92 -12.83 12.10
N GLN A 248 -8.87 -11.96 11.78
CA GLN A 248 -10.07 -12.31 11.01
C GLN A 248 -9.84 -12.33 9.49
N ALA A 249 -8.67 -11.88 9.02
CA ALA A 249 -8.24 -11.96 7.62
C ALA A 249 -6.71 -11.99 7.52
N THR A 250 -6.18 -12.22 6.31
CA THR A 250 -4.74 -12.41 6.03
C THR A 250 -4.15 -11.33 5.13
N HIS A 251 -4.83 -10.20 5.04
CA HIS A 251 -4.30 -9.04 4.37
C HIS A 251 -4.75 -7.78 5.09
N THR A 252 -3.90 -6.76 5.05
CA THR A 252 -3.99 -5.57 5.91
C THR A 252 -5.35 -4.91 5.91
N LYS A 253 -5.98 -4.71 4.74
CA LYS A 253 -7.26 -3.98 4.64
C LYS A 253 -8.40 -4.63 5.44
N PRO A 254 -8.86 -5.84 5.13
CA PRO A 254 -9.95 -6.46 5.88
C PRO A 254 -9.54 -6.77 7.32
N SER A 255 -8.28 -7.14 7.59
CA SER A 255 -7.92 -7.45 8.98
C SER A 255 -7.95 -6.20 9.87
N THR A 256 -7.46 -5.08 9.37
CA THR A 256 -7.53 -3.79 10.08
C THR A 256 -8.98 -3.31 10.23
N ALA A 257 -9.80 -3.44 9.18
CA ALA A 257 -11.21 -3.11 9.26
C ALA A 257 -11.93 -3.97 10.30
N ALA A 258 -11.63 -5.27 10.36
CA ALA A 258 -12.18 -6.16 11.37
C ALA A 258 -11.78 -5.74 12.78
N LEU A 259 -10.50 -5.42 12.99
CA LEU A 259 -10.01 -4.94 14.28
C LEU A 259 -10.69 -3.64 14.70
N LEU A 260 -10.67 -2.60 13.86
CA LEU A 260 -11.19 -1.27 14.21
C LEU A 260 -12.71 -1.21 14.36
N THR A 261 -13.45 -2.16 13.81
CA THR A 261 -14.93 -2.14 13.80
C THR A 261 -15.53 -3.26 14.65
N SER A 262 -14.72 -4.24 15.06
CA SER A 262 -15.18 -5.49 15.69
C SER A 262 -16.22 -6.23 14.83
N ARG A 263 -16.02 -6.25 13.51
CA ARG A 263 -16.89 -6.94 12.55
C ARG A 263 -16.10 -7.85 11.63
N TYR A 264 -16.71 -8.91 11.13
CA TYR A 264 -16.01 -9.80 10.19
C TYR A 264 -15.88 -9.19 8.78
N PRO A 265 -14.92 -9.64 7.95
CA PRO A 265 -14.75 -9.14 6.60
C PRO A 265 -16.01 -9.12 5.75
N THR A 266 -16.76 -10.23 5.78
CA THR A 266 -18.06 -10.40 5.12
C THR A 266 -19.07 -9.33 5.55
N GLU A 267 -19.01 -8.88 6.80
CA GLU A 267 -19.94 -7.90 7.33
C GLU A 267 -19.57 -6.46 6.94
N HIS A 268 -18.30 -6.09 7.11
CA HIS A 268 -17.84 -4.71 6.89
C HIS A 268 -17.55 -4.40 5.41
N ARG A 269 -17.42 -5.40 4.55
CA ARG A 269 -17.24 -5.28 3.08
C ARG A 269 -15.98 -4.58 2.57
N ALA A 270 -15.10 -4.05 3.42
CA ALA A 270 -13.76 -3.62 3.05
C ALA A 270 -12.79 -4.80 2.75
N ILE A 271 -13.06 -5.58 1.70
CA ILE A 271 -12.36 -6.85 1.42
C ILE A 271 -11.38 -6.72 0.26
N HIS A 272 -11.87 -6.21 -0.87
CA HIS A 272 -11.13 -6.14 -2.13
C HIS A 272 -10.33 -4.84 -2.25
N LYS A 273 -9.48 -4.79 -3.27
CA LYS A 273 -8.49 -3.72 -3.46
C LYS A 273 -9.13 -2.35 -3.65
N THR A 274 -10.29 -2.29 -4.33
CA THR A 274 -11.05 -1.06 -4.58
C THR A 274 -12.01 -0.69 -3.47
N ASP A 275 -12.26 -1.58 -2.53
CA ASP A 275 -13.24 -1.35 -1.48
C ASP A 275 -12.73 -0.31 -0.49
N ALA A 276 -13.62 0.58 -0.08
CA ALA A 276 -13.44 1.43 1.07
C ALA A 276 -14.22 0.87 2.25
N LEU A 277 -13.81 1.25 3.46
CA LEU A 277 -14.62 1.03 4.64
C LEU A 277 -15.93 1.81 4.48
N PRO A 278 -17.11 1.14 4.47
CA PRO A 278 -18.37 1.83 4.31
C PRO A 278 -18.62 2.82 5.47
N PRO A 279 -19.09 4.05 5.20
CA PRO A 279 -19.41 5.02 6.25
C PRO A 279 -20.48 4.56 7.24
N SER A 280 -21.27 3.53 6.91
CA SER A 280 -22.26 2.93 7.82
C SER A 280 -21.65 1.99 8.86
N VAL A 281 -20.39 1.57 8.68
CA VAL A 281 -19.66 0.75 9.65
C VAL A 281 -18.98 1.67 10.66
N THR A 282 -19.51 1.71 11.88
CA THR A 282 -18.92 2.50 12.97
C THR A 282 -17.53 1.98 13.36
N THR A 283 -16.55 2.86 13.46
CA THR A 283 -15.18 2.56 13.87
C THR A 283 -14.95 2.86 15.35
N ALA A 284 -13.89 2.27 15.92
CA ALA A 284 -13.42 2.60 17.27
C ALA A 284 -13.15 4.10 17.43
N ALA A 285 -12.57 4.74 16.41
CA ALA A 285 -12.25 6.17 16.46
C ALA A 285 -13.51 7.04 16.59
N GLU A 286 -14.62 6.68 15.92
CA GLU A 286 -15.90 7.39 16.09
C GLU A 286 -16.43 7.24 17.52
N ILE A 287 -16.40 6.03 18.07
CA ILE A 287 -16.89 5.77 19.44
C ILE A 287 -16.05 6.54 20.47
N PHE A 288 -14.73 6.53 20.33
CA PHE A 288 -13.84 7.29 21.21
C PHE A 288 -14.02 8.80 21.04
N ALA A 289 -14.17 9.29 19.80
CA ALA A 289 -14.42 10.71 19.53
C ALA A 289 -15.74 11.18 20.17
N ASP A 290 -16.82 10.41 20.01
CA ASP A 290 -18.12 10.68 20.63
C ASP A 290 -18.04 10.67 22.17
N ALA A 291 -17.10 9.91 22.73
CA ALA A 291 -16.82 9.86 24.17
C ALA A 291 -15.85 10.95 24.68
N GLY A 292 -15.45 11.90 23.82
CA GLY A 292 -14.62 13.05 24.17
C GLY A 292 -13.11 12.84 24.01
N TYR A 293 -12.66 11.72 23.42
CA TYR A 293 -11.25 11.48 23.17
C TYR A 293 -10.77 12.22 21.92
N TYR A 294 -9.57 12.80 22.00
CA TYR A 294 -8.88 13.29 20.81
C TYR A 294 -8.30 12.12 20.01
N CYS A 295 -8.91 11.79 18.88
CA CYS A 295 -8.55 10.60 18.10
C CYS A 295 -7.49 10.92 17.03
N GLY A 296 -6.32 10.30 17.15
CA GLY A 296 -5.21 10.40 16.20
C GLY A 296 -4.90 9.05 15.53
N GLY A 297 -4.43 9.08 14.28
CA GLY A 297 -4.01 7.88 13.56
C GLY A 297 -2.81 8.12 12.67
N ILE A 298 -1.85 7.19 12.66
CA ILE A 298 -0.72 7.19 11.73
C ILE A 298 -0.60 5.84 11.06
N VAL A 299 -0.60 5.85 9.72
CA VAL A 299 -0.42 4.65 8.91
C VAL A 299 0.62 4.81 7.82
N THR A 300 1.33 3.73 7.54
CA THR A 300 2.33 3.63 6.48
C THR A 300 1.84 2.79 5.29
N ASN A 301 0.79 1.97 5.48
CA ASN A 301 0.23 1.12 4.44
C ASN A 301 -0.84 1.86 3.63
N ILE A 302 -0.76 1.76 2.30
CA ILE A 302 -1.73 2.39 1.40
C ILE A 302 -3.14 1.81 1.54
N ASN A 303 -3.24 0.54 1.92
CA ASN A 303 -4.52 -0.13 2.13
C ASN A 303 -5.36 0.54 3.24
N LEU A 304 -4.71 1.32 4.11
CA LEU A 304 -5.29 2.07 5.21
C LEU A 304 -5.32 3.58 4.94
N ALA A 305 -5.03 4.02 3.71
CA ALA A 305 -4.98 5.44 3.38
C ALA A 305 -6.39 6.07 3.38
N PRO A 306 -6.48 7.41 3.53
CA PRO A 306 -7.78 8.10 3.57
C PRO A 306 -8.67 7.90 2.33
N VAL A 307 -8.07 7.56 1.19
CA VAL A 307 -8.83 7.23 -0.02
C VAL A 307 -9.76 6.02 0.17
N TYR A 308 -9.47 5.14 1.12
CA TYR A 308 -10.27 3.96 1.47
C TYR A 308 -11.14 4.16 2.71
N ASN A 309 -11.31 5.42 3.15
CA ASN A 309 -12.16 5.79 4.28
C ASN A 309 -11.69 5.29 5.67
N PHE A 310 -10.44 4.87 5.83
CA PHE A 310 -9.89 4.47 7.15
C PHE A 310 -9.63 5.63 8.12
N GLN A 311 -9.66 6.87 7.63
CA GLN A 311 -9.61 8.09 8.45
C GLN A 311 -10.93 8.37 9.20
N GLN A 312 -11.99 7.62 8.93
CA GLN A 312 -13.31 7.80 9.54
C GLN A 312 -13.22 7.80 11.09
N GLY A 313 -13.74 8.86 11.71
CA GLY A 313 -13.76 9.05 13.17
C GLY A 313 -12.52 9.74 13.76
N PHE A 314 -11.42 9.83 13.02
CA PHE A 314 -10.20 10.47 13.53
C PHE A 314 -10.24 11.99 13.37
N HIS A 315 -9.75 12.72 14.38
CA HIS A 315 -9.55 14.17 14.33
C HIS A 315 -8.31 14.52 13.49
N GLU A 316 -7.25 13.75 13.65
CA GLU A 316 -6.03 13.82 12.83
C GLU A 316 -5.66 12.42 12.37
N TYR A 317 -5.67 12.18 11.06
CA TYR A 317 -5.22 10.93 10.47
C TYR A 317 -4.15 11.23 9.43
N THR A 318 -2.99 10.61 9.60
CA THR A 318 -1.83 10.82 8.74
C THR A 318 -1.46 9.51 8.06
N TYR A 319 -1.50 9.54 6.74
CA TYR A 319 -0.86 8.52 5.93
C TYR A 319 0.53 8.98 5.50
N LEU A 320 1.53 8.13 5.74
CA LEU A 320 2.94 8.36 5.44
C LEU A 320 3.37 7.59 4.18
N PRO A 321 3.37 8.22 3.00
CA PRO A 321 3.83 7.59 1.77
C PRO A 321 5.36 7.47 1.69
N PRO A 322 5.91 6.50 0.93
CA PRO A 322 7.34 6.40 0.74
C PRO A 322 7.86 7.64 0.01
N LYS A 323 9.16 7.90 0.13
CA LYS A 323 9.83 8.91 -0.68
C LYS A 323 9.88 8.42 -2.13
N PHE A 324 9.20 9.14 -3.02
CA PHE A 324 9.30 8.86 -4.45
C PHE A 324 10.69 9.22 -5.00
N LEU A 325 11.09 8.53 -6.08
CA LEU A 325 12.37 8.78 -6.73
C LEU A 325 12.34 10.10 -7.51
N PHE A 326 13.52 10.70 -7.74
CA PHE A 326 13.69 11.88 -8.60
C PHE A 326 12.94 13.14 -8.16
N GLY A 327 12.62 13.26 -6.86
CA GLY A 327 11.79 14.35 -6.35
C GLY A 327 10.38 14.36 -6.95
N ALA A 328 9.91 13.19 -7.39
CA ALA A 328 8.51 13.01 -7.72
C ALA A 328 7.67 13.14 -6.44
N ASN A 329 6.40 13.45 -6.61
CA ASN A 329 5.41 13.38 -5.55
C ASN A 329 4.28 12.41 -5.95
N GLU A 330 3.27 12.27 -5.10
CA GLU A 330 2.13 11.39 -5.36
C GLU A 330 1.48 11.64 -6.74
N ALA A 331 1.26 12.90 -7.11
CA ALA A 331 0.68 13.24 -8.42
C ALA A 331 1.61 12.86 -9.59
N ALA A 332 2.92 13.12 -9.46
CA ALA A 332 3.92 12.73 -10.44
C ALA A 332 4.09 11.21 -10.55
N SER A 333 3.89 10.48 -9.45
CA SER A 333 3.98 9.02 -9.45
C SER A 333 2.90 8.36 -10.30
N ARG A 334 1.80 9.07 -10.61
CA ARG A 334 0.72 8.65 -11.52
C ARG A 334 1.10 8.71 -13.00
N LEU A 335 2.28 9.20 -13.35
CA LEU A 335 2.68 9.36 -14.74
C LEU A 335 3.36 8.09 -15.24
N VAL A 336 3.05 7.66 -16.47
CA VAL A 336 3.70 6.47 -17.06
C VAL A 336 5.21 6.64 -17.09
N ILE A 337 5.71 7.86 -17.33
CA ILE A 337 7.15 8.15 -17.32
C ILE A 337 7.80 7.87 -15.97
N TYR A 338 7.12 8.14 -14.86
CA TYR A 338 7.63 7.84 -13.53
C TYR A 338 7.79 6.33 -13.34
N GLY A 339 6.76 5.54 -13.68
CA GLY A 339 6.82 4.09 -13.61
C GLY A 339 7.98 3.50 -14.42
N VAL A 340 8.19 3.98 -15.65
CA VAL A 340 9.32 3.57 -16.50
C VAL A 340 10.67 3.96 -15.89
N MET A 341 10.82 5.20 -15.44
CA MET A 341 12.06 5.70 -14.82
C MET A 341 12.37 4.95 -13.52
N ARG A 342 11.36 4.68 -12.69
CA ARG A 342 11.47 3.91 -11.46
C ARG A 342 11.92 2.48 -11.75
N LEU A 343 11.29 1.78 -12.71
CA LEU A 343 11.69 0.42 -13.08
C LEU A 343 13.12 0.37 -13.65
N ALA A 344 13.48 1.33 -14.49
CA ALA A 344 14.84 1.44 -15.00
C ALA A 344 15.85 1.66 -13.86
N TRP A 345 15.55 2.58 -12.93
CA TRP A 345 16.36 2.83 -11.74
C TRP A 345 16.52 1.59 -10.88
N MET A 346 15.43 0.88 -10.58
CA MET A 346 15.46 -0.33 -9.76
C MET A 346 16.29 -1.47 -10.40
N LYS A 347 16.45 -1.47 -11.72
CA LYS A 347 17.32 -2.44 -12.43
C LYS A 347 18.79 -2.06 -12.43
N ILE A 348 19.13 -0.77 -12.38
CA ILE A 348 20.51 -0.28 -12.53
C ILE A 348 21.13 0.21 -11.22
N SER A 349 20.31 0.47 -10.19
CA SER A 349 20.76 0.99 -8.90
C SER A 349 20.93 -0.14 -7.90
N ASP A 350 22.13 -0.25 -7.33
CA ASP A 350 22.42 -1.10 -6.17
C ASP A 350 21.93 -0.46 -4.85
N ASN A 351 21.64 0.85 -4.84
CA ASN A 351 21.09 1.58 -3.70
C ASN A 351 19.55 1.53 -3.71
N LYS A 352 18.98 0.38 -3.33
CA LYS A 352 17.61 0.34 -2.81
C LYS A 352 17.64 0.94 -1.41
N VAL A 353 16.62 1.63 -0.91
CA VAL A 353 16.60 2.17 0.46
C VAL A 353 15.18 2.00 0.98
N VAL A 354 15.02 1.58 2.24
CA VAL A 354 13.73 1.30 2.90
C VAL A 354 12.69 2.39 2.61
N TYR A 355 13.09 3.66 2.76
CA TYR A 355 12.22 4.83 2.58
C TYR A 355 11.59 4.99 1.19
N HIS A 356 12.07 4.26 0.17
CA HIS A 356 11.45 4.25 -1.17
C HIS A 356 10.27 3.27 -1.30
N PHE A 357 10.02 2.45 -0.28
CA PHE A 357 8.97 1.42 -0.29
C PHE A 357 7.91 1.69 0.79
N TYR A 358 8.35 1.93 2.03
CA TYR A 358 7.51 2.36 3.16
C TYR A 358 8.28 3.31 4.08
N ARG A 359 7.69 3.77 5.20
CA ARG A 359 8.40 4.56 6.22
C ARG A 359 8.75 3.69 7.41
N SER A 360 10.03 3.67 7.79
CA SER A 360 10.54 2.90 8.93
C SER A 360 9.97 3.37 10.26
N GLY A 361 10.11 2.53 11.29
CA GLY A 361 9.77 2.83 12.67
C GLY A 361 10.41 4.12 13.20
N GLU A 362 11.64 4.44 12.78
CA GLU A 362 12.30 5.72 13.09
C GLU A 362 11.44 6.93 12.66
N THR A 363 11.03 6.93 11.40
CA THR A 363 10.26 8.03 10.83
C THR A 363 8.87 8.08 11.45
N VAL A 364 8.23 6.92 11.65
CA VAL A 364 6.92 6.82 12.29
C VAL A 364 6.97 7.40 13.71
N ASN A 365 7.96 7.02 14.52
CA ASN A 365 8.14 7.57 15.88
C ASN A 365 8.32 9.08 15.89
N GLY A 366 9.02 9.65 14.90
CA GLY A 366 9.14 11.09 14.74
C GLY A 366 7.79 11.81 14.69
N TYR A 367 6.81 11.25 13.97
CA TYR A 367 5.46 11.81 13.87
C TYR A 367 4.61 11.54 15.10
N VAL A 368 4.76 10.38 15.73
CA VAL A 368 4.08 10.05 17.00
C VAL A 368 4.51 11.02 18.10
N ASN A 369 5.80 11.36 18.15
CA ASN A 369 6.34 12.34 19.10
C ASN A 369 5.66 13.72 18.96
N ASP A 370 5.48 14.22 17.73
CA ASP A 370 4.76 15.48 17.48
C ASP A 370 3.30 15.42 17.97
N PHE A 371 2.63 14.29 17.77
CA PHE A 371 1.28 14.11 18.29
C PHE A 371 1.25 14.15 19.83
N PHE A 372 2.18 13.46 20.50
CA PHE A 372 2.26 13.48 21.97
C PHE A 372 2.59 14.87 22.51
N ASP A 373 3.50 15.61 21.88
CA ASP A 373 3.85 16.98 22.29
C ASP A 373 2.63 17.90 22.30
N ARG A 374 1.70 17.72 21.34
CA ARG A 374 0.48 18.53 21.22
C ARG A 374 -0.71 18.04 22.06
N ASN A 375 -0.73 16.77 22.46
CA ASN A 375 -1.93 16.12 23.01
C ASN A 375 -1.71 15.36 24.32
N LYS A 376 -0.53 15.42 24.94
CA LYS A 376 -0.23 14.73 26.21
C LYS A 376 -1.13 15.14 27.39
N ASP A 377 -1.72 16.33 27.33
CA ASP A 377 -2.65 16.84 28.36
C ASP A 377 -4.12 16.48 28.07
N LYS A 378 -4.40 15.70 27.02
CA LYS A 378 -5.74 15.24 26.63
C LYS A 378 -5.86 13.72 26.80
N SER A 379 -7.08 13.22 27.01
CA SER A 379 -7.38 11.81 26.73
C SER A 379 -7.41 11.61 25.21
N PHE A 380 -6.64 10.65 24.72
CA PHE A 380 -6.53 10.37 23.29
C PHE A 380 -6.74 8.90 22.98
N PHE A 381 -7.32 8.61 21.82
CA PHE A 381 -7.27 7.30 21.19
C PHE A 381 -6.30 7.42 20.02
N PHE A 382 -5.22 6.65 20.04
CA PHE A 382 -4.19 6.74 19.02
C PHE A 382 -3.97 5.39 18.34
N PHE A 383 -4.24 5.33 17.04
CA PHE A 383 -3.97 4.17 16.21
C PHE A 383 -2.61 4.31 15.52
N LEU A 384 -1.68 3.42 15.83
CA LEU A 384 -0.29 3.45 15.39
C LEU A 384 0.05 2.19 14.59
N HIS A 385 0.41 2.37 13.33
CA HIS A 385 0.73 1.27 12.41
C HIS A 385 2.20 1.28 11.97
N TYR A 386 2.89 0.16 12.19
CA TYR A 386 4.23 -0.10 11.68
C TYR A 386 4.20 -1.10 10.51
N MET A 387 5.14 -0.96 9.57
CA MET A 387 5.28 -1.86 8.40
C MET A 387 6.62 -2.58 8.35
N ASP A 388 7.46 -2.42 9.36
CA ASP A 388 8.85 -2.86 9.31
C ASP A 388 9.00 -4.36 8.96
N PRO A 389 8.25 -5.30 9.56
CA PRO A 389 8.34 -6.71 9.18
C PRO A 389 7.50 -7.10 7.95
N HIS A 390 6.88 -6.15 7.22
CA HIS A 390 6.21 -6.41 5.94
C HIS A 390 7.20 -6.35 4.76
N ASP A 391 6.93 -7.09 3.67
CA ASP A 391 7.76 -7.04 2.47
C ASP A 391 7.82 -5.63 1.82
N PRO A 392 8.97 -5.15 1.32
CA PRO A 392 10.26 -5.81 1.26
C PRO A 392 10.98 -5.96 2.61
N PHE A 393 11.56 -7.14 2.85
CA PHE A 393 12.45 -7.37 3.98
C PHE A 393 13.86 -6.91 3.65
N PHE A 394 14.46 -6.08 4.49
CA PHE A 394 15.80 -5.56 4.36
C PHE A 394 16.72 -6.15 5.43
N GLU A 395 18.01 -6.25 5.10
CA GLU A 395 19.02 -6.56 6.12
C GLU A 395 19.28 -5.32 7.00
N HIS A 396 19.68 -5.55 8.26
CA HIS A 396 19.99 -4.51 9.23
C HIS A 396 21.34 -4.78 9.93
N PRO A 397 22.29 -3.83 9.93
CA PRO A 397 22.23 -2.53 9.26
C PRO A 397 22.23 -2.69 7.74
N TYR A 398 21.49 -1.82 7.06
CA TYR A 398 21.24 -1.93 5.63
C TYR A 398 22.53 -1.93 4.80
N SER A 399 22.80 -3.03 4.08
CA SER A 399 24.00 -3.21 3.25
C SER A 399 23.71 -3.26 1.74
N GLY A 400 22.46 -3.03 1.33
CA GLY A 400 22.03 -3.02 -0.08
C GLY A 400 21.17 -4.23 -0.50
N LYS A 401 20.97 -5.22 0.37
CA LYS A 401 20.17 -6.42 0.09
C LYS A 401 18.78 -6.34 0.72
N GLY A 402 17.84 -6.94 0.02
CA GLY A 402 16.49 -7.14 0.50
C GLY A 402 15.71 -8.07 -0.43
N TYR A 403 14.65 -8.67 0.10
CA TYR A 403 13.73 -9.53 -0.61
C TYR A 403 12.35 -8.88 -0.68
N ALA A 404 11.71 -8.93 -1.84
CA ALA A 404 10.40 -8.32 -2.06
C ALA A 404 9.53 -9.22 -2.93
N ARG A 405 8.24 -9.31 -2.61
CA ARG A 405 7.24 -10.03 -3.41
C ARG A 405 7.21 -9.55 -4.84
N ALA A 406 7.30 -8.22 -5.04
CA ALA A 406 7.33 -7.62 -6.37
C ALA A 406 8.51 -8.07 -7.25
N SER A 407 9.62 -8.53 -6.64
CA SER A 407 10.80 -9.01 -7.36
C SER A 407 10.88 -10.54 -7.47
N MET A 408 10.33 -11.26 -6.49
CA MET A 408 10.35 -12.71 -6.39
C MET A 408 8.97 -13.23 -6.00
N PRO A 409 7.95 -13.17 -6.86
CA PRO A 409 6.58 -13.50 -6.48
C PRO A 409 6.39 -14.98 -6.06
N ASN A 410 7.17 -15.89 -6.65
CA ASN A 410 7.21 -17.31 -6.29
C ASN A 410 8.67 -17.75 -6.08
N PRO A 411 9.27 -17.48 -4.90
CA PRO A 411 10.64 -17.89 -4.61
C PRO A 411 10.82 -19.42 -4.61
N ASP A 412 12.05 -19.85 -4.90
CA ASP A 412 12.46 -21.25 -4.74
C ASP A 412 12.54 -21.59 -3.24
N PRO A 413 12.10 -22.78 -2.79
CA PRO A 413 12.12 -23.17 -1.36
C PRO A 413 13.48 -23.05 -0.67
N LYS A 414 14.59 -23.03 -1.40
CA LYS A 414 15.91 -22.74 -0.80
C LYS A 414 16.03 -21.33 -0.21
N PHE A 415 15.10 -20.43 -0.50
CA PHE A 415 15.07 -19.06 0.01
C PHE A 415 14.33 -18.92 1.34
N VAL A 416 13.77 -19.99 1.91
CA VAL A 416 13.08 -19.94 3.22
C VAL A 416 13.99 -19.38 4.30
N GLU A 417 15.16 -20.00 4.54
CA GLU A 417 16.11 -19.54 5.55
C GLU A 417 16.56 -18.06 5.32
N PRO A 418 16.97 -17.64 4.10
CA PRO A 418 17.28 -16.23 3.84
C PRO A 418 16.13 -15.24 4.10
N PHE A 419 14.89 -15.63 3.83
CA PHE A 419 13.72 -14.76 4.03
C PHE A 419 13.40 -14.63 5.52
N GLU A 420 13.35 -15.75 6.23
CA GLU A 420 13.14 -15.78 7.68
C GLU A 420 14.24 -14.99 8.42
N ASP A 421 15.49 -15.05 7.96
CA ASP A 421 16.60 -14.29 8.55
C ASP A 421 16.43 -12.76 8.37
N PHE A 422 15.97 -12.30 7.21
CA PHE A 422 15.73 -10.88 6.96
C PHE A 422 14.49 -10.39 7.68
N TYR A 423 13.42 -11.20 7.70
CA TYR A 423 12.23 -10.95 8.49
C TYR A 423 12.56 -10.84 9.99
N ARG A 424 13.44 -11.72 10.52
CA ARG A 424 13.96 -11.62 11.88
C ARG A 424 14.66 -10.28 12.13
N GLN A 425 15.52 -9.84 11.20
CA GLN A 425 16.24 -8.57 11.32
C GLN A 425 15.29 -7.35 11.30
N GLU A 426 14.23 -7.37 10.49
CA GLU A 426 13.21 -6.32 10.50
C GLU A 426 12.49 -6.23 11.85
N ILE A 427 12.19 -7.37 12.48
CA ILE A 427 11.57 -7.41 13.82
C ILE A 427 12.55 -6.87 14.88
N GLU A 428 13.83 -7.23 14.82
CA GLU A 428 14.87 -6.70 15.73
C GLU A 428 15.03 -5.19 15.56
N TYR A 429 14.94 -4.68 14.33
CA TYR A 429 14.95 -3.24 14.05
C TYR A 429 13.70 -2.54 14.62
N LEU A 430 12.52 -3.12 14.42
CA LEU A 430 11.27 -2.61 14.98
C LEU A 430 11.32 -2.57 16.51
N ASP A 431 11.82 -3.62 17.17
CA ASP A 431 11.91 -3.72 18.63
C ASP A 431 12.66 -2.52 19.24
N GLN A 432 13.74 -2.06 18.59
CA GLN A 432 14.48 -0.87 19.02
C GLN A 432 13.58 0.39 19.04
N TRP A 433 12.73 0.56 18.03
CA TRP A 433 11.82 1.70 17.93
C TRP A 433 10.61 1.58 18.85
N ILE A 434 10.14 0.37 19.14
CA ILE A 434 9.17 0.13 20.23
C ILE A 434 9.80 0.52 21.57
N GLY A 435 11.07 0.19 21.79
CA GLY A 435 11.83 0.61 22.97
C GLY A 435 11.88 2.13 23.15
N GLU A 436 12.23 2.87 22.10
CA GLU A 436 12.25 4.35 22.15
C GLU A 436 10.85 4.96 22.34
N LEU A 437 9.80 4.38 21.75
CA LEU A 437 8.41 4.79 21.97
C LEU A 437 8.01 4.61 23.44
N VAL A 438 8.23 3.42 24.01
CA VAL A 438 7.91 3.10 25.41
C VAL A 438 8.71 4.00 26.36
N LYS A 439 10.00 4.20 26.09
CA LYS A 439 10.86 5.11 26.84
C LYS A 439 10.33 6.55 26.81
N ARG A 440 9.86 7.03 25.66
CA ARG A 440 9.22 8.36 25.57
C ARG A 440 7.97 8.42 26.44
N LEU A 441 7.06 7.46 26.30
CA LEU A 441 5.83 7.38 27.11
C LEU A 441 6.14 7.38 28.62
N LYS A 442 7.17 6.65 29.05
CA LYS A 442 7.61 6.62 30.46
C LYS A 442 8.17 7.98 30.89
N SER A 443 9.02 8.61 30.06
CA SER A 443 9.63 9.92 30.38
C SER A 443 8.62 11.07 30.52
N GLU A 444 7.51 11.01 29.80
CA GLU A 444 6.43 12.00 29.86
C GLU A 444 5.32 11.64 30.88
N GLY A 445 5.46 10.52 31.62
CA GLY A 445 4.44 10.06 32.55
C GLY A 445 3.13 9.62 31.88
N LEU A 446 3.16 9.31 30.58
CA LEU A 446 2.02 8.83 29.80
C LEU A 446 1.85 7.31 29.91
N TYR A 447 2.94 6.56 30.09
CA TYR A 447 2.91 5.09 30.07
C TYR A 447 1.91 4.51 31.08
N ASP A 448 1.94 4.98 32.33
CA ASP A 448 1.07 4.46 33.39
C ASP A 448 -0.40 4.85 33.19
N LYS A 449 -0.64 6.02 32.60
CA LYS A 449 -1.97 6.58 32.32
C LYS A 449 -2.62 6.08 31.02
N THR A 450 -1.89 5.27 30.25
CA THR A 450 -2.31 4.80 28.93
C THR A 450 -2.59 3.29 28.97
N VAL A 451 -3.70 2.88 28.38
CA VAL A 451 -3.95 1.50 27.95
C VAL A 451 -3.21 1.29 26.65
N ILE A 452 -2.28 0.32 26.61
CA ILE A 452 -1.47 0.03 25.44
C ILE A 452 -1.83 -1.36 24.93
N VAL A 453 -2.24 -1.45 23.67
CA VAL A 453 -2.41 -2.72 22.95
C VAL A 453 -1.29 -2.85 21.95
N PHE A 454 -0.63 -4.01 21.91
CA PHE A 454 0.33 -4.38 20.88
C PHE A 454 -0.14 -5.66 20.20
N THR A 455 -0.34 -5.61 18.89
CA THR A 455 -0.84 -6.73 18.09
C THR A 455 -0.31 -6.67 16.67
N SER A 456 -0.64 -7.69 15.88
CA SER A 456 -0.52 -7.68 14.44
C SER A 456 -1.87 -7.73 13.75
N ASP A 457 -1.92 -7.33 12.49
CA ASP A 457 -3.07 -7.51 11.61
C ASP A 457 -3.13 -8.93 11.04
N HIS A 458 -2.01 -9.53 10.66
CA HIS A 458 -1.88 -10.92 10.21
C HIS A 458 -0.40 -11.36 10.26
N GLY A 459 -0.09 -12.58 9.87
CA GLY A 459 1.28 -13.09 9.76
C GLY A 459 1.79 -13.19 8.32
N GLU A 460 2.78 -14.06 8.10
CA GLU A 460 3.50 -14.22 6.82
C GLU A 460 3.87 -15.71 6.60
N GLU A 461 3.70 -16.21 5.37
CA GLU A 461 4.04 -17.59 4.99
C GLU A 461 5.40 -17.62 4.28
N PHE A 462 6.31 -18.45 4.80
CA PHE A 462 7.63 -18.75 4.26
C PHE A 462 7.70 -20.19 3.76
N TYR A 463 6.71 -20.63 2.98
CA TYR A 463 6.64 -21.96 2.36
C TYR A 463 6.23 -23.13 3.25
N GLU A 464 5.76 -22.88 4.47
CA GLU A 464 5.29 -23.92 5.39
C GLU A 464 4.20 -24.81 4.78
N HIS A 465 3.31 -24.25 3.98
CA HIS A 465 2.26 -24.98 3.27
C HIS A 465 2.37 -24.84 1.75
N GLY A 466 3.59 -24.59 1.25
CA GLY A 466 3.88 -24.42 -0.17
C GLY A 466 3.42 -23.09 -0.76
N GLY A 467 2.94 -22.16 0.06
CA GLY A 467 2.68 -20.76 -0.29
C GLY A 467 3.86 -19.85 0.00
N TRP A 468 3.71 -18.59 -0.36
CA TRP A 468 4.63 -17.53 0.02
C TRP A 468 3.80 -16.28 0.31
N TRP A 469 4.35 -15.40 1.13
CA TRP A 469 3.76 -14.10 1.44
C TRP A 469 2.47 -14.26 2.24
N HIS A 470 1.52 -13.34 2.07
CA HIS A 470 0.23 -13.36 2.74
C HIS A 470 -0.93 -13.27 1.75
N GLY A 471 -2.11 -13.66 2.20
CA GLY A 471 -3.34 -13.72 1.38
C GLY A 471 -3.50 -15.02 0.57
N ALA A 472 -2.59 -15.98 0.72
CA ALA A 472 -2.63 -17.27 0.02
C ALA A 472 -3.33 -18.39 0.83
N THR A 473 -3.20 -18.36 2.15
CA THR A 473 -3.69 -19.41 3.07
C THR A 473 -4.29 -18.80 4.34
N LEU A 474 -4.89 -19.64 5.20
CA LEU A 474 -5.38 -19.26 6.54
C LEU A 474 -4.76 -20.17 7.62
N HIS A 475 -3.53 -20.62 7.39
CA HIS A 475 -2.77 -21.44 8.33
C HIS A 475 -2.25 -20.60 9.52
N GLU A 476 -1.78 -21.26 10.58
CA GLU A 476 -1.35 -20.60 11.83
C GLU A 476 -0.38 -19.45 11.58
N GLU A 477 0.61 -19.60 10.70
CA GLU A 477 1.59 -18.56 10.37
C GLU A 477 0.99 -17.31 9.71
N GLN A 478 -0.24 -17.39 9.20
CA GLN A 478 -0.96 -16.28 8.56
C GLN A 478 -1.97 -15.60 9.49
N VAL A 479 -2.67 -16.36 10.33
CA VAL A 479 -3.80 -15.82 11.13
C VAL A 479 -3.55 -15.79 12.62
N ARG A 480 -2.60 -16.56 13.15
CA ARG A 480 -2.25 -16.46 14.57
C ARG A 480 -1.29 -15.28 14.74
N VAL A 481 -1.70 -14.30 15.55
CA VAL A 481 -0.98 -13.04 15.74
C VAL A 481 -0.64 -12.83 17.22
N PRO A 482 0.36 -12.00 17.58
CA PRO A 482 0.60 -11.62 18.96
C PRO A 482 -0.51 -10.70 19.50
N LEU A 483 -0.78 -10.78 20.81
CA LEU A 483 -1.61 -9.80 21.51
C LEU A 483 -1.09 -9.56 22.93
N LEU A 484 -0.72 -8.31 23.21
CA LEU A 484 -0.38 -7.81 24.53
C LEU A 484 -1.35 -6.68 24.90
N ILE A 485 -1.92 -6.72 26.10
CA ILE A 485 -2.75 -5.62 26.61
C ILE A 485 -2.22 -5.14 27.96
N LYS A 486 -1.58 -3.98 27.96
CA LYS A 486 -1.16 -3.27 29.17
C LYS A 486 -2.30 -2.37 29.63
N LYS A 487 -2.88 -2.68 30.79
CA LYS A 487 -3.95 -1.87 31.41
C LYS A 487 -3.37 -0.59 32.03
N GLN A 488 -4.23 0.38 32.31
CA GLN A 488 -3.83 1.56 33.10
C GLN A 488 -3.28 1.11 34.47
N ASN A 489 -2.19 1.73 34.91
CA ASN A 489 -1.52 1.43 36.19
C ASN A 489 -1.12 -0.05 36.40
N SER A 490 -1.07 -0.84 35.33
CA SER A 490 -0.55 -2.21 35.34
C SER A 490 0.96 -2.17 35.15
N LEU A 491 1.70 -2.67 36.15
CA LEU A 491 3.15 -2.83 36.14
C LEU A 491 3.48 -4.24 36.65
N ASP A 492 4.47 -4.90 36.03
CA ASP A 492 4.97 -6.22 36.43
C ASP A 492 3.86 -7.26 36.69
N ALA A 493 2.88 -7.32 35.78
CA ALA A 493 1.75 -8.24 35.92
C ALA A 493 2.16 -9.69 35.61
N GLU A 494 3.08 -9.89 34.66
CA GLU A 494 3.50 -11.21 34.12
C GLU A 494 2.31 -12.16 33.88
N LEU A 495 1.16 -11.61 33.50
CA LEU A 495 -0.09 -12.36 33.37
C LEU A 495 -0.15 -12.98 31.98
N ILE A 496 -0.33 -14.30 31.94
CA ILE A 496 -0.51 -15.06 30.72
C ILE A 496 -1.95 -15.55 30.66
N SER A 497 -2.64 -15.24 29.56
CA SER A 497 -3.96 -15.76 29.24
C SER A 497 -3.85 -16.89 28.22
N GLU A 498 -4.41 -18.04 28.58
CA GLU A 498 -4.60 -19.22 27.69
C GLU A 498 -5.89 -19.12 26.87
N SER A 499 -6.66 -18.03 27.04
CA SER A 499 -7.91 -17.85 26.33
C SER A 499 -7.66 -17.72 24.84
N LEU A 500 -8.51 -18.37 24.04
CA LEU A 500 -8.59 -18.14 22.61
C LEU A 500 -9.31 -16.81 22.36
N THR A 501 -8.64 -15.91 21.63
CA THR A 501 -9.10 -14.54 21.35
C THR A 501 -9.04 -14.22 19.85
N MET A 502 -9.72 -13.15 19.44
CA MET A 502 -9.83 -12.71 18.06
C MET A 502 -9.53 -11.20 17.91
N SER A 503 -9.05 -10.74 16.75
CA SER A 503 -8.80 -9.29 16.51
C SER A 503 -10.04 -8.43 16.69
N ILE A 504 -11.23 -8.98 16.42
CA ILE A 504 -12.51 -8.32 16.73
C ILE A 504 -12.76 -8.12 18.23
N ASP A 505 -12.09 -8.83 19.14
CA ASP A 505 -12.23 -8.66 20.60
C ASP A 505 -11.49 -7.41 21.13
N VAL A 506 -10.52 -6.88 20.36
CA VAL A 506 -9.64 -5.78 20.80
C VAL A 506 -10.45 -4.52 21.12
N VAL A 507 -11.29 -4.06 20.21
CA VAL A 507 -12.05 -2.81 20.41
C VAL A 507 -13.08 -2.93 21.54
N PRO A 508 -13.92 -3.97 21.63
CA PRO A 508 -14.80 -4.18 22.79
C PRO A 508 -14.03 -4.17 24.12
N THR A 509 -12.84 -4.76 24.15
CA THR A 509 -11.95 -4.74 25.34
C THR A 509 -11.45 -3.34 25.66
N LEU A 510 -11.06 -2.55 24.65
CA LEU A 510 -10.66 -1.16 24.85
C LEU A 510 -11.80 -0.30 25.38
N LEU A 511 -13.03 -0.51 24.90
CA LEU A 511 -14.22 0.17 25.40
C LEU A 511 -14.49 -0.21 26.86
N GLY A 512 -14.44 -1.50 27.20
CA GLY A 512 -14.57 -1.97 28.59
C GLY A 512 -13.51 -1.39 29.53
N LEU A 513 -12.25 -1.34 29.12
CA LEU A 513 -11.15 -0.75 29.90
C LEU A 513 -11.23 0.78 30.06
N THR A 514 -12.11 1.44 29.31
CA THR A 514 -12.32 2.90 29.34
C THR A 514 -13.73 3.29 29.83
N ASP A 515 -14.45 2.32 30.40
CA ASP A 515 -15.83 2.47 30.88
C ASP A 515 -16.79 3.04 29.81
N LEU A 516 -16.64 2.59 28.57
CA LEU A 516 -17.50 2.93 27.44
C LEU A 516 -18.42 1.75 27.08
N ASP A 517 -19.64 2.06 26.65
CA ASP A 517 -20.61 1.07 26.21
C ASP A 517 -20.13 0.36 24.92
N ILE A 518 -20.28 -0.97 24.88
CA ILE A 518 -19.95 -1.78 23.71
C ILE A 518 -21.18 -1.85 22.78
N PRO A 519 -21.12 -1.32 21.55
CA PRO A 519 -22.25 -1.36 20.63
C PRO A 519 -22.67 -2.78 20.29
N ALA A 520 -23.98 -3.06 20.27
CA ALA A 520 -24.53 -4.40 20.00
C ALA A 520 -24.19 -4.97 18.61
N LYS A 521 -23.74 -4.14 17.67
CA LYS A 521 -23.27 -4.58 16.35
C LYS A 521 -21.86 -5.17 16.36
N MET A 522 -21.07 -4.91 17.40
CA MET A 522 -19.74 -5.50 17.56
C MET A 522 -19.87 -7.00 17.84
N ARG A 523 -19.06 -7.80 17.15
CA ARG A 523 -19.07 -9.26 17.24
C ARG A 523 -18.07 -9.81 18.26
N GLY A 524 -17.05 -9.03 18.57
CA GLY A 524 -16.08 -9.40 19.60
C GLY A 524 -16.60 -9.18 21.02
N ARG A 525 -15.83 -9.65 21.99
CA ARG A 525 -16.13 -9.53 23.42
C ARG A 525 -15.06 -8.72 24.16
N ASP A 526 -15.46 -8.15 25.30
CA ASP A 526 -14.50 -7.63 26.26
C ASP A 526 -13.77 -8.78 26.96
N LEU A 527 -12.46 -8.86 26.75
CA LEU A 527 -11.58 -9.90 27.31
C LEU A 527 -11.36 -9.78 28.82
N PHE A 528 -11.68 -8.62 29.41
CA PHE A 528 -11.65 -8.39 30.87
C PHE A 528 -13.04 -8.25 31.47
N GLY A 529 -14.08 -8.43 30.66
CA GLY A 529 -15.46 -8.42 31.09
C GLY A 529 -15.84 -9.66 31.93
N PRO A 530 -17.13 -9.81 32.26
CA PRO A 530 -17.62 -10.99 32.96
C PRO A 530 -17.21 -12.27 32.24
N PRO A 531 -16.77 -13.32 32.97
CA PRO A 531 -16.41 -14.57 32.34
C PRO A 531 -17.61 -15.13 31.57
N PRO A 532 -17.37 -15.77 30.41
CA PRO A 532 -18.45 -16.39 29.66
C PRO A 532 -19.09 -17.53 30.48
N SER A 533 -20.32 -17.91 30.11
CA SER A 533 -20.99 -19.07 30.72
C SER A 533 -20.15 -20.34 30.62
N GLU A 534 -20.33 -21.30 31.53
CA GLU A 534 -19.60 -22.58 31.51
C GLU A 534 -19.76 -23.35 30.18
N ASP A 535 -20.90 -23.21 29.50
CA ASP A 535 -21.18 -23.84 28.20
C ASP A 535 -20.61 -23.08 26.99
N PHE A 536 -19.88 -21.99 27.20
CA PHE A 536 -19.32 -21.19 26.11
C PHE A 536 -18.13 -21.90 25.47
N ILE A 537 -18.26 -22.24 24.19
CA ILE A 537 -17.18 -22.79 23.39
C ILE A 537 -16.64 -21.66 22.50
N PRO A 538 -15.38 -21.23 22.68
CA PRO A 538 -14.76 -20.24 21.80
C PRO A 538 -14.75 -20.73 20.36
N GLU A 539 -15.24 -19.89 19.46
CA GLU A 539 -15.26 -20.09 18.02
C GLU A 539 -14.37 -19.03 17.36
N VAL A 540 -13.50 -19.44 16.43
CA VAL A 540 -12.79 -18.53 15.53
C VAL A 540 -13.33 -18.69 14.14
N PHE A 541 -13.66 -17.57 13.52
CA PHE A 541 -13.90 -17.48 12.08
C PHE A 541 -12.91 -16.48 11.49
N SER A 542 -12.25 -16.85 10.41
CA SER A 542 -11.45 -15.94 9.60
C SER A 542 -11.68 -16.26 8.14
N GLU A 543 -11.52 -15.25 7.30
CA GLU A 543 -11.73 -15.40 5.86
C GLU A 543 -10.77 -14.56 5.06
N ALA A 544 -10.49 -15.02 3.85
CA ALA A 544 -9.75 -14.30 2.85
C ALA A 544 -10.52 -14.39 1.54
N ASP A 545 -10.69 -13.27 0.87
CA ASP A 545 -11.04 -13.20 -0.55
C ASP A 545 -10.03 -12.27 -1.21
N HIS A 546 -8.99 -12.88 -1.77
CA HIS A 546 -7.87 -12.17 -2.37
C HIS A 546 -7.64 -12.67 -3.79
N GLU A 547 -7.94 -11.85 -4.80
CA GLU A 547 -7.74 -12.22 -6.22
C GLU A 547 -8.47 -13.52 -6.61
N GLY A 548 -9.69 -13.72 -6.09
CA GLY A 548 -10.47 -14.94 -6.33
C GLY A 548 -9.99 -16.17 -5.55
N ASN A 549 -8.94 -16.04 -4.72
CA ASN A 549 -8.59 -17.01 -3.69
C ASN A 549 -9.52 -16.81 -2.50
N VAL A 550 -10.60 -17.58 -2.42
CA VAL A 550 -11.53 -17.53 -1.29
C VAL A 550 -11.24 -18.69 -0.36
N VAL A 551 -10.87 -18.36 0.87
CA VAL A 551 -10.56 -19.32 1.93
C VAL A 551 -11.33 -18.92 3.18
N GLN A 552 -11.87 -19.88 3.90
CA GLN A 552 -12.59 -19.67 5.15
C GLN A 552 -12.12 -20.68 6.17
N ILE A 553 -11.98 -20.24 7.43
CA ILE A 553 -11.73 -21.13 8.55
C ILE A 553 -12.85 -21.07 9.56
N LEU A 554 -13.11 -22.22 10.18
CA LEU A 554 -13.86 -22.33 11.42
C LEU A 554 -13.03 -23.15 12.40
N ARG A 555 -12.67 -22.56 13.54
CA ARG A 555 -12.08 -23.27 14.67
C ARG A 555 -13.07 -23.33 15.81
N ILE A 556 -13.39 -24.53 16.28
CA ILE A 556 -14.22 -24.77 17.46
C ILE A 556 -13.45 -25.70 18.40
N GLY A 557 -13.06 -25.18 19.56
CA GLY A 557 -12.19 -25.87 20.49
C GLY A 557 -10.83 -26.25 19.84
N PRO A 558 -10.43 -27.53 19.84
CA PRO A 558 -9.15 -27.95 19.29
C PRO A 558 -9.16 -28.18 17.76
N TRP A 559 -10.34 -28.21 17.14
CA TRP A 559 -10.48 -28.54 15.72
C TRP A 559 -10.52 -27.28 14.88
N LYS A 560 -9.71 -27.25 13.82
CA LYS A 560 -9.69 -26.19 12.81
C LYS A 560 -10.02 -26.79 11.45
N TYR A 561 -11.10 -26.31 10.85
CA TYR A 561 -11.56 -26.70 9.53
C TYR A 561 -11.33 -25.56 8.55
N ILE A 562 -10.76 -25.87 7.38
CA ILE A 562 -10.48 -24.92 6.31
C ILE A 562 -11.24 -25.34 5.06
N GLN A 563 -11.96 -24.40 4.45
CA GLN A 563 -12.65 -24.58 3.19
C GLN A 563 -12.13 -23.56 2.16
N THR A 564 -11.91 -24.01 0.93
CA THR A 564 -11.57 -23.13 -0.20
C THR A 564 -12.67 -23.13 -1.24
N ASN A 565 -12.72 -22.08 -2.07
CA ASN A 565 -13.62 -22.08 -3.22
C ASN A 565 -13.29 -23.20 -4.24
N PRO A 566 -14.30 -23.65 -5.02
CA PRO A 566 -14.06 -24.49 -6.20
C PRO A 566 -13.07 -23.84 -7.16
N ASP A 567 -12.26 -24.65 -7.82
CA ASP A 567 -11.23 -24.21 -8.78
C ASP A 567 -10.28 -23.14 -8.19
N ASN A 568 -9.95 -23.28 -6.91
CA ASN A 568 -9.12 -22.34 -6.17
C ASN A 568 -7.85 -21.97 -6.96
N PRO A 569 -7.61 -20.67 -7.24
CA PRO A 569 -6.54 -20.24 -8.15
C PRO A 569 -5.13 -20.52 -7.62
N ARG A 570 -5.00 -20.82 -6.32
CA ARG A 570 -3.73 -21.17 -5.66
C ARG A 570 -3.54 -22.69 -5.53
N GLY A 571 -4.42 -23.50 -6.12
CA GLY A 571 -4.33 -24.97 -6.13
C GLY A 571 -4.45 -25.60 -4.73
N ARG A 572 -5.14 -24.92 -3.80
CA ARG A 572 -5.32 -25.41 -2.43
C ARG A 572 -6.34 -26.55 -2.38
N PRO A 573 -6.21 -27.50 -1.44
CA PRO A 573 -7.21 -28.54 -1.24
C PRO A 573 -8.58 -27.92 -0.88
N PRO A 574 -9.69 -28.48 -1.38
CA PRO A 574 -11.03 -27.93 -1.14
C PRO A 574 -11.43 -27.92 0.33
N GLU A 575 -10.97 -28.93 1.08
CA GLU A 575 -11.30 -29.15 2.48
C GLU A 575 -10.04 -29.64 3.22
N GLN A 576 -9.79 -29.08 4.40
CA GLN A 576 -8.72 -29.50 5.29
C GLN A 576 -9.23 -29.50 6.74
N LEU A 577 -8.75 -30.45 7.54
CA LEU A 577 -9.10 -30.56 8.96
C LEU A 577 -7.86 -30.84 9.79
N PHE A 578 -7.68 -30.07 10.87
CA PHE A 578 -6.54 -30.19 11.77
C PHE A 578 -6.99 -30.25 13.23
N TYR A 579 -6.25 -31.02 14.03
CA TYR A 579 -6.33 -31.01 15.49
C TYR A 579 -5.15 -30.21 16.05
N VAL A 580 -5.37 -28.92 16.28
CA VAL A 580 -4.31 -27.91 16.51
C VAL A 580 -3.40 -28.22 17.72
N PRO A 581 -3.89 -28.75 18.86
CA PRO A 581 -3.01 -29.02 20.01
C PRO A 581 -1.86 -29.99 19.73
N ASP A 582 -2.10 -31.00 18.89
CA ASP A 582 -1.10 -32.04 18.57
C ASP A 582 -0.36 -31.73 17.25
N ASP A 583 -0.91 -30.83 16.44
CA ASP A 583 -0.37 -30.40 15.14
C ASP A 583 -0.40 -28.87 15.01
N PRO A 584 0.41 -28.14 15.80
CA PRO A 584 0.41 -26.67 15.83
C PRO A 584 0.91 -26.02 14.54
N TRP A 585 1.44 -26.81 13.60
CA TRP A 585 1.91 -26.39 12.29
C TRP A 585 1.10 -26.97 11.13
N GLU A 586 -0.03 -27.60 11.45
CA GLU A 586 -1.05 -28.04 10.48
C GLU A 586 -0.49 -28.92 9.34
N LYS A 587 0.42 -29.84 9.68
CA LYS A 587 1.09 -30.73 8.71
C LYS A 587 0.29 -31.99 8.41
N ASN A 588 -0.63 -32.38 9.27
CA ASN A 588 -1.37 -33.64 9.15
C ASN A 588 -2.86 -33.39 8.88
N ASN A 589 -3.25 -33.36 7.61
CA ASN A 589 -4.64 -33.17 7.23
C ASN A 589 -5.49 -34.43 7.52
N LEU A 590 -6.46 -34.30 8.42
CA LEU A 590 -7.33 -35.36 8.93
C LEU A 590 -8.65 -35.50 8.16
N VAL A 591 -8.84 -34.80 7.04
CA VAL A 591 -10.13 -34.77 6.30
C VAL A 591 -10.67 -36.17 5.94
N ASN A 592 -9.79 -37.14 5.65
CA ASN A 592 -10.17 -38.52 5.32
C ASN A 592 -10.31 -39.44 6.53
N ALA A 593 -9.73 -39.06 7.68
CA ALA A 593 -9.73 -39.86 8.90
C ALA A 593 -10.93 -39.53 9.81
N GLU A 594 -11.37 -38.26 9.80
CA GLU A 594 -12.36 -37.71 10.74
C GLU A 594 -13.60 -37.18 9.99
N THR A 595 -14.21 -38.03 9.15
CA THR A 595 -15.27 -37.62 8.21
C THR A 595 -16.51 -37.03 8.91
N ASP A 596 -16.88 -37.56 10.07
CA ASP A 596 -18.03 -37.07 10.84
C ASP A 596 -17.77 -35.64 11.36
N LYS A 597 -16.53 -35.36 11.78
CA LYS A 597 -16.11 -34.03 12.24
C LYS A 597 -16.07 -33.03 11.10
N VAL A 598 -15.64 -33.45 9.91
CA VAL A 598 -15.66 -32.62 8.69
C VAL A 598 -17.08 -32.16 8.38
N GLU A 599 -18.05 -33.09 8.31
CA GLU A 599 -19.42 -32.72 7.97
C GLU A 599 -20.08 -31.85 9.04
N GLU A 600 -19.79 -32.09 10.32
CA GLU A 600 -20.22 -31.21 11.42
C GLU A 600 -19.70 -29.76 11.24
N LEU A 601 -18.37 -29.58 11.12
CA LEU A 601 -17.76 -28.26 11.03
C LEU A 601 -18.11 -27.54 9.73
N LYS A 602 -18.30 -28.27 8.63
CA LYS A 602 -18.76 -27.73 7.35
C LYS A 602 -20.18 -27.18 7.43
N LEU A 603 -21.08 -27.86 8.14
CA LEU A 603 -22.44 -27.35 8.39
C LEU A 603 -22.41 -26.10 9.27
N LEU A 604 -21.60 -26.11 10.33
CA LEU A 604 -21.44 -24.96 11.22
C LEU A 604 -20.81 -23.76 10.48
N LEU A 605 -19.81 -23.98 9.63
CA LEU A 605 -19.19 -22.93 8.82
C LEU A 605 -20.21 -22.28 7.89
N ARG A 606 -21.05 -23.08 7.22
CA ARG A 606 -22.12 -22.57 6.35
C ARG A 606 -23.14 -21.74 7.15
N ALA A 607 -23.54 -22.22 8.33
CA ALA A 607 -24.48 -21.49 9.19
C ALA A 607 -23.87 -20.16 9.66
N LYS A 608 -22.60 -20.17 10.10
CA LYS A 608 -21.85 -18.97 10.46
C LYS A 608 -21.81 -17.97 9.31
N TYR A 609 -21.42 -18.42 8.12
CA TYR A 609 -21.33 -17.55 6.95
C TYR A 609 -22.69 -16.93 6.57
N GLN A 610 -23.78 -17.69 6.70
CA GLN A 610 -25.14 -17.17 6.46
C GLN A 610 -25.55 -16.11 7.49
N ASP A 611 -25.19 -16.27 8.77
CA ASP A 611 -25.40 -15.25 9.80
C ASP A 611 -24.66 -13.96 9.44
N LEU A 612 -23.37 -14.06 9.11
CA LEU A 612 -22.54 -12.90 8.73
C LEU A 612 -23.09 -12.18 7.50
N MET A 613 -23.56 -12.93 6.50
CA MET A 613 -24.18 -12.35 5.30
C MET A 613 -25.50 -11.62 5.62
N SER A 614 -26.24 -12.06 6.64
CA SER A 614 -27.52 -11.44 7.03
C SER A 614 -27.35 -10.06 7.69
N THR A 615 -26.19 -9.81 8.31
CA THR A 615 -25.84 -8.55 8.96
C THR A 615 -24.89 -7.68 8.15
N ALA A 616 -24.52 -8.12 6.95
CA ALA A 616 -23.54 -7.43 6.14
C ALA A 616 -24.03 -6.06 5.65
N GLU A 617 -23.14 -5.08 5.73
CA GLU A 617 -23.40 -3.74 5.20
C GLU A 617 -23.38 -3.75 3.67
N GLN A 618 -23.89 -2.66 3.09
CA GLN A 618 -23.70 -2.41 1.67
C GLN A 618 -22.23 -2.02 1.42
N GLY A 619 -21.59 -2.70 0.47
CA GLY A 619 -20.21 -2.40 0.11
C GLY A 619 -20.05 -0.97 -0.41
N SER A 620 -18.89 -0.38 -0.16
CA SER A 620 -18.49 0.92 -0.71
C SER A 620 -17.27 0.70 -1.58
N THR A 621 -17.34 1.10 -2.85
CA THR A 621 -16.21 1.03 -3.78
C THR A 621 -15.69 2.44 -4.05
N GLN A 622 -14.37 2.57 -4.09
CA GLN A 622 -13.70 3.81 -4.48
C GLN A 622 -13.07 3.64 -5.85
N GLU A 623 -13.24 4.66 -6.70
CA GLU A 623 -12.44 4.79 -7.90
C GLU A 623 -11.00 5.11 -7.51
N MET A 624 -10.18 4.06 -7.32
CA MET A 624 -8.76 4.25 -7.02
C MET A 624 -8.06 4.98 -8.16
N ASP A 625 -7.31 6.02 -7.79
CA ASP A 625 -6.35 6.61 -8.70
C ASP A 625 -5.17 5.68 -8.98
N GLN A 626 -4.45 6.03 -10.03
CA GLN A 626 -3.40 5.21 -10.60
C GLN A 626 -2.14 5.11 -9.72
N ALA A 627 -1.79 6.14 -8.96
CA ALA A 627 -0.61 6.10 -8.07
C ALA A 627 -0.86 5.07 -6.97
N THR A 628 -2.09 5.07 -6.46
CA THR A 628 -2.54 4.10 -5.47
C THR A 628 -2.42 2.68 -6.01
N GLN A 629 -2.86 2.44 -7.24
CA GLN A 629 -2.67 1.14 -7.91
C GLN A 629 -1.19 0.76 -8.08
N GLU A 630 -0.33 1.69 -8.51
CA GLU A 630 1.09 1.41 -8.72
C GLU A 630 1.84 1.13 -7.41
N ARG A 631 1.43 1.75 -6.31
CA ARG A 631 1.98 1.43 -4.98
C ARG A 631 1.54 0.06 -4.49
N LEU A 632 0.26 -0.28 -4.67
CA LEU A 632 -0.19 -1.65 -4.41
C LEU A 632 0.64 -2.66 -5.21
N ARG A 633 0.94 -2.35 -6.47
CA ARG A 633 1.79 -3.19 -7.34
C ARG A 633 3.24 -3.27 -6.86
N ALA A 634 3.80 -2.14 -6.43
CA ALA A 634 5.15 -2.03 -5.90
C ALA A 634 5.37 -2.85 -4.63
N LEU A 635 4.33 -2.95 -3.80
CA LEU A 635 4.30 -3.76 -2.58
C LEU A 635 3.83 -5.19 -2.86
N GLY A 636 3.58 -5.56 -4.12
CA GLY A 636 3.13 -6.90 -4.52
C GLY A 636 1.66 -7.22 -4.22
N TYR A 637 0.87 -6.24 -3.77
CA TYR A 637 -0.58 -6.38 -3.59
C TYR A 637 -1.38 -6.41 -4.90
N THR A 638 -0.77 -6.18 -6.07
CA THR A 638 -1.38 -6.38 -7.40
C THR A 638 -0.34 -6.94 -8.36
N GLN A 639 -0.73 -7.86 -9.25
CA GLN A 639 0.11 -8.30 -10.38
C GLN A 639 0.07 -7.28 -11.54
#